data_AF-A0AAN9G9S8-F1
#
_entry.id   AF-A0AAN9G9S8-F1
#
_cell.length_a   1.000
_cell.length_b   1.000
_cell.length_c   1.000
_cell.angle_alpha   90.00
_cell.angle_beta   90.00
_cell.angle_gamma   90.00
#
_symmetry.space_group_name_H-M   'P 1'
#
loop_
_entity.id
_entity.type
_entity.pdbx_description
1 polymer ?
#
loop_
_entity_poly.entity_id
_entity_poly.type
_entity_poly.pdbx_seq_one_letter_code
_entity_poly.pdbx_strand_id
1 'polypeptide(L)'
;MSAGPLIVEIICTCMLAAFLLHRYGDLRKQHVLVTLATFIAWYFSLMIIFILPLDVSLTFYRQCLYDNAPSTTSTTSTTTAATVTNMTHPAMPSQGPTTQARHIVRRDVNGSAAELSALAAEQSSPLAVAVGEDVAEAMHRACEQPISYVADNVLPALWRVIYWTSQVLTWLILPMMQSYSNAGDFTVLGKIKSALIENAIFYGTYLLIFGICLIYVAARPDLDIDGEKLKIIGVTASNTWGLFVLVLMLGYGLVEVPRSMWNNSKRGHKLSITYFKIAKLSTEKTEAEEALEDVLEEIRRCADKIRYNSPLRPHMDTVLAKCPESTRRATTNLDDYEDYGPSAATPDVSIPTLVKLHKKVMRALQLQRRTQIQWKQLTTQAASLEEVEENMRDPTQRYKTSQPSSLGFLRVIYTPTVEWYWKCVVQAYYYKGISVVLMVLSFMVVWSECLFFIKSPVLSLFAVFINLARDNHDYAYIELASILTIAYLCFCAYFSVFKIRILNYYYIAPHHQTNEHSLIFTGMMLCRLTPPMCLNFLGLIHLDSHVTSSFNIVETSYTKIMGHMDVIAIISDGFNIYFPILIVLLCICTYFSLGSRLLSLLGFQQFIGDDDMTGELTDEGRELVKRERRKVERKVEGDTRRKMWTERFGNGATAIKDIPVSGEREKFSVARSPDESDRTELLRQVEPVDYTEDRADMLADYTRSLNTRPSGLQGYQGQGSRFGSSRPAPSKPPRGIFDDI
;
A
#
# COMPACT_ATOMS: atom_id res chain seq x y z
N MET A 1 14.50 23.87 -25.64
CA MET A 1 13.92 23.55 -24.32
C MET A 1 12.78 22.57 -24.51
N SER A 2 12.95 21.31 -24.13
CA SER A 2 11.89 20.31 -24.16
C SER A 2 11.53 19.94 -22.72
N ALA A 3 10.74 20.77 -22.03
CA ALA A 3 10.13 20.36 -20.76
C ALA A 3 9.01 19.30 -20.96
N GLY A 4 8.77 18.88 -22.20
CA GLY A 4 7.71 17.96 -22.59
C GLY A 4 7.75 16.62 -21.86
N PRO A 5 8.88 15.88 -21.85
CA PRO A 5 8.99 14.59 -21.19
C PRO A 5 8.66 14.66 -19.69
N LEU A 6 9.25 15.63 -18.97
CA LEU A 6 8.97 15.84 -17.54
C LEU A 6 7.48 16.16 -17.28
N ILE A 7 6.85 17.00 -18.11
CA ILE A 7 5.43 17.33 -17.96
C ILE A 7 4.56 16.10 -18.23
N VAL A 8 4.90 15.31 -19.26
CA VAL A 8 4.21 14.05 -19.58
C VAL A 8 4.33 13.06 -18.43
N GLU A 9 5.51 12.92 -17.81
CA GLU A 9 5.71 12.08 -16.62
C GLU A 9 4.86 12.55 -15.44
N ILE A 10 4.85 13.85 -15.14
CA ILE A 10 4.02 14.45 -14.09
C ILE A 10 2.53 14.13 -14.31
N ILE A 11 2.04 14.27 -15.54
CA ILE A 11 0.64 13.99 -15.87
C ILE A 11 0.35 12.48 -15.80
N CYS A 12 1.22 11.65 -16.37
CA CYS A 12 1.06 10.19 -16.38
C CYS A 12 1.07 9.61 -14.97
N THR A 13 1.96 10.09 -14.09
CA THR A 13 2.01 9.67 -12.69
C THR A 13 0.76 10.11 -11.92
N CYS A 14 0.23 11.31 -12.17
CA CYS A 14 -1.04 11.76 -11.62
C CYS A 14 -2.22 10.88 -12.07
N MET A 15 -2.32 10.59 -13.37
CA MET A 15 -3.34 9.70 -13.92
C MET A 15 -3.22 8.27 -13.37
N LEU A 16 -2.00 7.75 -13.24
CA LEU A 16 -1.74 6.44 -12.65
C LEU A 16 -2.18 6.38 -11.19
N ALA A 17 -1.82 7.38 -10.38
CA ALA A 17 -2.25 7.47 -8.98
C ALA A 17 -3.78 7.52 -8.87
N ALA A 18 -4.44 8.32 -9.71
CA ALA A 18 -5.91 8.43 -9.74
C ALA A 18 -6.58 7.11 -10.15
N PHE A 19 -6.03 6.44 -11.18
CA PHE A 19 -6.52 5.15 -11.64
C PHE A 19 -6.38 4.06 -10.57
N LEU A 20 -5.22 3.97 -9.92
CA LEU A 20 -4.99 3.01 -8.84
C LEU A 20 -5.94 3.28 -7.67
N LEU A 21 -6.10 4.54 -7.28
CA LEU A 21 -7.00 4.92 -6.20
C LEU A 21 -8.45 4.56 -6.51
N HIS A 22 -8.91 4.82 -7.74
CA HIS A 22 -10.22 4.40 -8.19
C HIS A 22 -10.35 2.87 -8.22
N ARG A 23 -9.34 2.13 -8.68
CA ARG A 23 -9.38 0.66 -8.79
C ARG A 23 -9.51 -0.04 -7.43
N TYR A 24 -8.87 0.51 -6.39
CA TYR A 24 -8.79 -0.11 -5.07
C TYR A 24 -9.75 0.50 -4.04
N GLY A 25 -9.95 1.82 -4.05
CA GLY A 25 -10.80 2.56 -3.13
C GLY A 25 -12.24 2.78 -3.65
N ASP A 26 -13.19 2.97 -2.74
CA ASP A 26 -14.56 3.37 -3.08
C ASP A 26 -14.78 4.86 -2.81
N LEU A 27 -14.53 5.70 -3.81
CA LEU A 27 -14.59 7.17 -3.69
C LEU A 27 -15.95 7.71 -3.19
N ARG A 28 -17.04 6.92 -3.29
CA ARG A 28 -18.39 7.34 -2.87
C ARG A 28 -18.69 7.00 -1.41
N LYS A 29 -18.03 5.98 -0.87
CA LYS A 29 -18.22 5.55 0.53
C LYS A 29 -17.16 6.13 1.45
N GLN A 30 -15.99 6.48 0.91
CA GLN A 30 -14.87 6.94 1.70
C GLN A 30 -14.96 8.43 2.04
N HIS A 31 -14.39 8.80 3.19
CA HIS A 31 -14.24 10.21 3.57
C HIS A 31 -13.37 10.97 2.54
N VAL A 32 -13.82 12.16 2.12
CA VAL A 32 -13.15 12.94 1.07
C VAL A 32 -11.72 13.32 1.48
N LEU A 33 -11.50 13.75 2.72
CA LEU A 33 -10.16 14.09 3.23
C LEU A 33 -9.20 12.89 3.24
N VAL A 34 -9.68 11.70 3.61
CA VAL A 34 -8.87 10.47 3.60
C VAL A 34 -8.47 10.11 2.18
N THR A 35 -9.42 10.23 1.26
CA THR A 35 -9.22 9.95 -0.17
C THR A 35 -8.20 10.92 -0.77
N LEU A 36 -8.31 12.22 -0.48
CA LEU A 36 -7.40 13.25 -0.96
C LEU A 36 -5.98 13.07 -0.37
N ALA A 37 -5.87 12.84 0.93
CA ALA A 37 -4.57 12.62 1.57
C ALA A 37 -3.87 11.38 0.99
N THR A 38 -4.63 10.30 0.73
CA THR A 38 -4.08 9.09 0.12
C THR A 38 -3.68 9.31 -1.33
N PHE A 39 -4.49 10.03 -2.11
CA PHE A 39 -4.16 10.40 -3.49
C PHE A 39 -2.83 11.14 -3.57
N ILE A 40 -2.68 12.18 -2.74
CA ILE A 40 -1.46 13.00 -2.67
C ILE A 40 -0.25 12.11 -2.28
N ALA A 41 -0.44 11.17 -1.34
CA ALA A 41 0.60 10.25 -0.91
C ALA A 41 1.10 9.34 -2.03
N TRP A 42 0.15 8.75 -2.76
CA TRP A 42 0.47 7.85 -3.87
C TRP A 42 1.11 8.60 -5.02
N TYR A 43 0.58 9.79 -5.33
CA TYR A 43 1.12 10.65 -6.38
C TYR A 43 2.58 11.03 -6.12
N PHE A 44 2.90 11.59 -4.96
CA PHE A 44 4.29 11.99 -4.66
C PHE A 44 5.24 10.80 -4.55
N SER A 45 4.78 9.65 -4.04
CA SER A 45 5.62 8.45 -3.99
C SER A 45 5.92 7.92 -5.38
N LEU A 46 4.92 7.85 -6.27
CA LEU A 46 5.12 7.44 -7.66
C LEU A 46 5.97 8.45 -8.42
N MET A 47 5.80 9.75 -8.18
CA MET A 47 6.64 10.80 -8.75
C MET A 47 8.12 10.57 -8.47
N ILE A 48 8.50 10.20 -7.24
CA ILE A 48 9.90 9.93 -6.89
C ILE A 48 10.48 8.80 -7.77
N ILE A 49 9.72 7.73 -8.01
CA ILE A 49 10.16 6.56 -8.78
C ILE A 49 10.47 6.91 -10.24
N PHE A 50 9.68 7.80 -10.85
CA PHE A 50 9.86 8.18 -12.26
C PHE A 50 10.83 9.36 -12.45
N ILE A 51 10.89 10.32 -11.52
CA ILE A 51 11.81 11.48 -11.64
C ILE A 51 13.26 11.08 -11.36
N LEU A 52 13.52 10.12 -10.47
CA LEU A 52 14.90 9.77 -10.10
C LEU A 52 15.75 9.28 -11.31
N PRO A 53 15.27 8.35 -12.16
CA PRO A 53 15.96 7.97 -13.40
C PRO A 53 16.32 9.17 -14.29
N LEU A 54 15.41 10.14 -14.40
CA LEU A 54 15.65 11.37 -15.15
C LEU A 54 16.76 12.21 -14.49
N ASP A 55 16.73 12.39 -13.16
CA ASP A 55 17.78 13.10 -12.42
C ASP A 55 19.15 12.40 -12.57
N VAL A 56 19.19 11.07 -12.57
CA VAL A 56 20.41 10.28 -12.80
C VAL A 56 20.96 10.51 -14.21
N SER A 57 20.13 10.40 -15.24
CA SER A 57 20.55 10.63 -16.63
C SER A 57 21.09 12.05 -16.84
N LEU A 58 20.43 13.06 -16.25
CA LEU A 58 20.86 14.45 -16.33
C LEU A 58 22.14 14.70 -15.52
N THR A 59 22.32 13.98 -14.42
CA THR A 59 23.55 14.06 -13.62
C THR A 59 24.75 13.55 -14.42
N PHE A 60 24.61 12.44 -15.15
CA PHE A 60 25.66 11.97 -16.05
C PHE A 60 25.92 12.92 -17.23
N TYR A 61 24.88 13.56 -17.77
CA TYR A 61 25.04 14.61 -18.77
C TYR A 61 25.84 15.81 -18.21
N ARG A 62 25.50 16.29 -17.01
CA ARG A 62 26.25 17.36 -16.32
C ARG A 62 27.69 16.96 -16.04
N GLN A 63 27.92 15.71 -15.66
CA GLN A 63 29.27 15.18 -15.47
C GLN A 63 30.07 15.22 -16.78
N CYS A 64 29.46 14.82 -17.90
CA CYS A 64 30.10 14.91 -19.22
C CYS A 64 30.50 16.36 -19.56
N LEU A 65 29.61 17.32 -19.29
CA LEU A 65 29.93 18.75 -19.48
C LEU A 65 31.06 19.21 -18.57
N TYR A 66 31.12 18.75 -17.33
CA TYR A 66 32.18 19.08 -16.38
C TYR A 66 33.53 18.48 -16.81
N ASP A 67 33.55 17.21 -17.21
CA ASP A 67 34.74 16.50 -17.66
C ASP A 67 35.34 17.11 -18.94
N ASN A 68 34.49 17.67 -19.81
CA ASN A 68 34.89 18.33 -21.06
C ASN A 68 35.02 19.86 -20.95
N ALA A 69 34.85 20.44 -19.75
CA ALA A 69 35.04 21.87 -19.56
C ALA A 69 36.53 22.22 -19.73
N PRO A 70 36.88 23.27 -20.50
CA PRO A 70 38.28 23.66 -20.66
C PRO A 70 38.85 24.07 -19.29
N SER A 71 39.75 23.25 -18.76
CA SER A 71 40.56 23.62 -17.61
C SER A 71 41.35 24.86 -17.99
N THR A 72 41.02 26.01 -17.39
CA THR A 72 41.81 27.23 -17.54
C THR A 72 43.14 27.00 -16.84
N THR A 73 44.04 26.29 -17.51
CA THR A 73 45.44 26.25 -17.12
C THR A 73 45.92 27.67 -17.38
N SER A 74 46.09 28.46 -16.33
CA SER A 74 46.87 29.68 -16.37
C SER A 74 48.30 29.30 -16.70
N THR A 75 48.57 29.05 -17.98
CA THR A 75 49.91 29.09 -18.52
C THR A 75 50.31 30.55 -18.42
N THR A 76 51.01 30.90 -17.33
CA THR A 76 51.84 32.09 -17.29
C THR A 76 52.86 31.94 -18.42
N SER A 77 52.48 32.35 -19.63
CA SER A 77 53.41 32.61 -20.71
C SER A 77 54.31 33.74 -20.22
N THR A 78 55.44 33.37 -19.64
CA THR A 78 56.50 34.31 -19.32
C THR A 78 57.05 34.77 -20.67
N THR A 79 56.55 35.90 -21.16
CA THR A 79 57.10 36.60 -22.30
C THR A 79 58.55 36.97 -21.95
N THR A 80 59.49 36.15 -22.37
CA THR A 80 60.91 36.45 -22.29
C THR A 80 61.20 37.44 -23.42
N ALA A 81 61.11 38.72 -23.11
CA ALA A 81 61.73 39.77 -23.89
C ALA A 81 63.24 39.62 -23.75
N ALA A 82 63.91 39.22 -24.83
CA ALA A 82 65.35 39.19 -24.94
C ALA A 82 65.88 40.63 -24.96
N THR A 83 66.52 41.06 -23.87
CA THR A 83 67.41 42.22 -23.87
C THR A 83 68.82 41.74 -23.53
N VAL A 84 69.68 41.87 -24.54
CA VAL A 84 71.12 41.64 -24.51
C VAL A 84 71.79 42.69 -23.61
N THR A 85 72.46 42.29 -22.54
CA THR A 85 73.63 43.01 -22.01
C THR A 85 74.59 42.10 -21.23
N ASN A 86 75.84 42.17 -21.68
CA ASN A 86 77.12 41.61 -21.26
C ASN A 86 77.40 41.34 -19.76
N MET A 87 78.06 40.20 -19.55
CA MET A 87 79.27 39.91 -18.75
C MET A 87 79.48 40.60 -17.38
N THR A 88 79.55 39.82 -16.30
CA THR A 88 80.79 39.50 -15.53
C THR A 88 80.51 38.62 -14.30
N HIS A 89 81.32 37.57 -14.11
CA HIS A 89 81.50 36.77 -12.87
C HIS A 89 82.47 37.49 -11.88
N PRO A 90 82.82 36.97 -10.66
CA PRO A 90 82.47 35.74 -9.91
C PRO A 90 82.02 36.04 -8.44
N ALA A 91 81.51 35.14 -7.57
CA ALA A 91 82.22 34.08 -6.85
C ALA A 91 81.28 33.34 -5.84
N MET A 92 81.58 32.08 -5.54
CA MET A 92 81.07 31.18 -4.46
C MET A 92 81.67 31.55 -3.06
N PRO A 93 81.48 30.81 -1.90
CA PRO A 93 80.77 29.53 -1.61
C PRO A 93 79.99 29.40 -0.26
N SER A 94 79.32 28.24 -0.09
CA SER A 94 79.10 27.53 1.21
C SER A 94 77.97 28.08 2.12
N GLN A 95 77.19 27.37 2.95
CA GLN A 95 77.20 26.05 3.60
C GLN A 95 75.77 25.76 4.10
N GLY A 96 75.44 24.50 4.44
CA GLY A 96 74.11 24.06 4.91
C GLY A 96 73.75 24.42 6.38
N PRO A 97 73.01 23.55 7.09
CA PRO A 97 71.57 23.65 7.34
C PRO A 97 71.24 23.99 8.81
N THR A 98 70.05 24.54 9.13
CA THR A 98 69.31 24.25 10.41
C THR A 98 67.97 25.02 10.57
N THR A 99 66.94 24.26 10.93
CA THR A 99 65.83 24.47 11.90
C THR A 99 65.22 25.84 12.27
N GLN A 100 63.87 25.84 12.20
CA GLN A 100 62.86 26.35 13.15
C GLN A 100 62.44 27.85 13.19
N ALA A 101 61.13 28.02 12.95
CA ALA A 101 60.12 28.73 13.77
C ALA A 101 59.69 30.20 13.49
N ARG A 102 58.35 30.35 13.48
CA ARG A 102 57.49 31.56 13.63
C ARG A 102 57.51 32.51 12.43
N HIS A 103 56.40 33.12 12.00
CA HIS A 103 55.42 33.86 12.79
C HIS A 103 54.11 34.03 12.02
N ILE A 104 52.99 33.79 12.71
CA ILE A 104 51.64 34.19 12.32
C ILE A 104 51.56 35.72 12.47
N VAL A 105 51.04 36.42 11.46
CA VAL A 105 50.50 37.78 11.63
C VAL A 105 49.11 37.85 11.02
N ARG A 106 48.18 38.05 11.96
CA ARG A 106 46.77 38.39 11.86
C ARG A 106 46.61 39.81 11.28
N ARG A 107 45.61 40.03 10.41
CA ARG A 107 44.90 41.31 10.41
C ARG A 107 43.42 41.10 10.12
N ASP A 108 42.64 41.63 11.06
CA ASP A 108 41.20 41.51 11.18
C ASP A 108 40.44 42.41 10.20
N VAL A 109 39.18 42.01 10.05
CA VAL A 109 38.06 42.56 9.28
C VAL A 109 37.55 43.87 9.90
N ASN A 110 37.14 44.84 9.06
CA ASN A 110 35.82 45.53 9.13
C ASN A 110 35.78 46.75 8.19
N GLY A 111 34.70 46.87 7.39
CA GLY A 111 34.37 48.11 6.69
C GLY A 111 33.42 47.95 5.50
N SER A 112 32.12 47.87 5.79
CA SER A 112 30.97 48.39 5.01
C SER A 112 30.91 48.26 3.49
N ALA A 113 29.84 47.57 3.06
CA ALA A 113 29.25 47.65 1.73
C ALA A 113 28.76 49.08 1.40
N ALA A 114 29.23 49.63 0.28
CA ALA A 114 28.52 50.46 -0.70
C ALA A 114 29.57 51.05 -1.67
N GLU A 115 29.22 51.18 -2.94
CA GLU A 115 30.03 51.82 -4.00
C GLU A 115 31.15 50.99 -4.65
N LEU A 116 30.78 49.97 -5.44
CA LEU A 116 31.57 49.57 -6.61
C LEU A 116 30.69 48.91 -7.69
N SER A 117 29.53 49.53 -7.97
CA SER A 117 28.59 49.12 -9.03
C SER A 117 28.56 50.09 -10.23
N ALA A 118 29.67 50.73 -10.55
CA ALA A 118 29.79 51.52 -11.77
C ALA A 118 31.25 51.54 -12.21
N LEU A 119 31.64 50.60 -13.08
CA LEU A 119 32.75 50.69 -14.06
C LEU A 119 33.06 49.36 -14.80
N ALA A 120 32.24 48.30 -14.66
CA ALA A 120 32.42 47.04 -15.41
C ALA A 120 31.44 46.90 -16.60
N ALA A 121 31.02 48.00 -17.20
CA ALA A 121 30.19 48.01 -18.39
C ALA A 121 30.82 48.92 -19.44
N GLU A 122 31.85 48.42 -20.12
CA GLU A 122 32.22 48.76 -21.50
C GLU A 122 33.58 48.13 -21.83
N GLN A 123 33.56 46.91 -22.38
CA GLN A 123 34.46 46.37 -23.42
C GLN A 123 34.28 44.85 -23.50
N SER A 124 33.16 44.42 -24.07
CA SER A 124 33.08 43.09 -24.68
C SER A 124 33.85 43.13 -25.99
N SER A 125 35.08 42.61 -25.97
CA SER A 125 35.84 42.36 -27.19
C SER A 125 35.16 41.23 -27.99
N PRO A 126 34.99 41.37 -29.33
CA PRO A 126 34.29 40.37 -30.15
C PRO A 126 35.00 39.00 -30.20
N LEU A 127 36.28 38.94 -29.81
CA LEU A 127 37.04 37.69 -29.71
C LEU A 127 36.63 36.83 -28.50
N ALA A 128 36.23 37.43 -27.37
CA ALA A 128 35.87 36.67 -26.17
C ALA A 128 34.49 36.01 -26.29
N VAL A 129 33.58 36.63 -27.06
CA VAL A 129 32.27 36.08 -27.40
C VAL A 129 32.40 34.96 -28.44
N ALA A 130 33.22 35.16 -29.47
CA ALA A 130 33.49 34.13 -30.49
C ALA A 130 34.18 32.89 -29.90
N VAL A 131 35.18 33.07 -29.02
CA VAL A 131 35.83 31.94 -28.31
C VAL A 131 34.87 31.26 -27.33
N GLY A 132 33.94 32.00 -26.72
CA GLY A 132 32.89 31.42 -25.86
C GLY A 132 31.85 30.61 -26.64
N GLU A 133 31.48 31.05 -27.83
CA GLU A 133 30.57 30.33 -28.75
C GLU A 133 31.26 29.09 -29.35
N ASP A 134 32.51 29.20 -29.79
CA ASP A 134 33.28 28.05 -30.33
C ASP A 134 33.53 26.97 -29.27
N VAL A 135 33.75 27.36 -28.02
CA VAL A 135 33.93 26.44 -26.87
C VAL A 135 32.61 25.81 -26.46
N ALA A 136 31.52 26.59 -26.38
CA ALA A 136 30.20 26.05 -26.06
C ALA A 136 29.73 25.06 -27.15
N GLU A 137 30.03 25.35 -28.42
CA GLU A 137 29.67 24.48 -29.54
C GLU A 137 30.58 23.24 -29.65
N ALA A 138 31.86 23.34 -29.28
CA ALA A 138 32.75 22.17 -29.14
C ALA A 138 32.36 21.26 -27.96
N MET A 139 31.94 21.82 -26.83
CA MET A 139 31.41 21.06 -25.68
C MET A 139 30.06 20.40 -26.03
N HIS A 140 29.19 21.09 -26.78
CA HIS A 140 27.93 20.51 -27.26
C HIS A 140 28.12 19.39 -28.29
N ARG A 141 29.26 19.35 -29.00
CA ARG A 141 29.62 18.25 -29.91
C ARG A 141 30.20 17.02 -29.17
N ALA A 142 30.66 17.17 -27.93
CA ALA A 142 31.22 16.09 -27.13
C ALA A 142 30.17 15.36 -26.26
N CYS A 143 29.14 16.08 -25.78
CA CYS A 143 28.07 15.53 -24.96
C CYS A 143 26.71 15.74 -25.64
N GLU A 144 26.03 14.66 -26.06
CA GLU A 144 24.68 14.75 -26.63
C GLU A 144 23.65 15.08 -25.54
N GLN A 145 22.72 16.00 -25.84
CA GLN A 145 21.71 16.39 -24.87
C GLN A 145 20.65 15.29 -24.72
N PRO A 146 20.32 14.84 -23.48
CA PRO A 146 19.27 13.85 -23.30
C PRO A 146 17.90 14.43 -23.69
N ILE A 147 17.02 13.56 -24.22
CA ILE A 147 15.65 13.91 -24.64
C ILE A 147 14.88 14.60 -23.49
N SER A 148 15.11 14.12 -22.26
CA SER A 148 14.49 14.58 -21.02
C SER A 148 15.24 15.74 -20.35
N TYR A 149 16.03 16.54 -21.09
CA TYR A 149 16.79 17.65 -20.51
C TYR A 149 15.90 18.73 -19.87
N VAL A 150 16.27 19.13 -18.66
CA VAL A 150 15.59 20.17 -17.87
C VAL A 150 16.62 21.18 -17.35
N ALA A 151 16.22 22.46 -17.23
CA ALA A 151 17.06 23.50 -16.66
C ALA A 151 17.45 23.23 -15.19
N ASP A 152 18.63 23.70 -14.78
CA ASP A 152 19.27 23.30 -13.53
C ASP A 152 18.47 23.64 -12.26
N ASN A 153 17.60 24.65 -12.32
CA ASN A 153 16.81 25.10 -11.18
C ASN A 153 15.54 24.27 -10.94
N VAL A 154 15.07 23.53 -11.95
CA VAL A 154 13.74 22.89 -11.92
C VAL A 154 13.75 21.63 -11.05
N LEU A 155 14.72 20.73 -11.24
CA LEU A 155 14.81 19.49 -10.45
C LEU A 155 15.03 19.75 -8.95
N PRO A 156 15.96 20.63 -8.51
CA PRO A 156 16.08 20.97 -7.10
C PRO A 156 14.80 21.59 -6.50
N ALA A 157 14.09 22.43 -7.25
CA ALA A 157 12.82 22.99 -6.79
C ALA A 157 11.74 21.91 -6.66
N LEU A 158 11.63 21.02 -7.65
CA LEU A 158 10.69 19.91 -7.66
C LEU A 158 10.93 18.95 -6.51
N TRP A 159 12.18 18.51 -6.31
CA TRP A 159 12.57 17.65 -5.20
C TRP A 159 12.31 18.28 -3.84
N ARG A 160 12.49 19.59 -3.68
CA ARG A 160 12.18 20.30 -2.43
C ARG A 160 10.69 20.21 -2.11
N VAL A 161 9.82 20.39 -3.10
CA VAL A 161 8.37 20.23 -2.92
C VAL A 161 8.02 18.79 -2.58
N ILE A 162 8.51 17.81 -3.36
CA ILE A 162 8.23 16.38 -3.16
C ILE A 162 8.69 15.91 -1.78
N TYR A 163 9.89 16.30 -1.37
CA TYR A 163 10.46 15.88 -0.09
C TYR A 163 9.65 16.40 1.09
N TRP A 164 9.45 17.72 1.20
CA TRP A 164 8.75 18.29 2.36
C TRP A 164 7.28 17.89 2.42
N THR A 165 6.61 17.78 1.27
CA THR A 165 5.23 17.27 1.23
C THR A 165 5.18 15.82 1.70
N SER A 166 6.09 14.95 1.23
CA SER A 166 6.15 13.55 1.65
C SER A 166 6.46 13.40 3.15
N GLN A 167 7.33 14.23 3.71
CA GLN A 167 7.63 14.22 5.15
C GLN A 167 6.41 14.63 6.00
N VAL A 168 5.76 15.74 5.66
CA VAL A 168 4.53 16.19 6.35
C VAL A 168 3.43 15.15 6.23
N LEU A 169 3.29 14.54 5.06
CA LEU A 169 2.26 13.55 4.81
C LEU A 169 2.50 12.26 5.62
N THR A 170 3.76 11.81 5.69
CA THR A 170 4.15 10.59 6.41
C THR A 170 4.04 10.73 7.92
N TRP A 171 4.53 11.85 8.47
CA TRP A 171 4.67 12.02 9.91
C TRP A 171 3.51 12.75 10.59
N LEU A 172 2.69 13.48 9.83
CA LEU A 172 1.59 14.27 10.40
C LEU A 172 0.24 13.86 9.80
N ILE A 173 0.05 13.99 8.49
CA ILE A 173 -1.30 13.90 7.89
C ILE A 173 -1.81 12.46 7.88
N LEU A 174 -1.07 11.48 7.34
CA LEU A 174 -1.54 10.11 7.22
C LEU A 174 -1.79 9.42 8.59
N PRO A 175 -0.90 9.54 9.59
CA PRO A 175 -1.15 9.02 10.94
C PRO A 175 -2.38 9.66 11.60
N MET A 176 -2.56 10.98 11.44
CA MET A 176 -3.76 11.68 11.93
C MET A 176 -5.03 11.18 11.24
N MET A 177 -5.01 11.02 9.92
CA MET A 177 -6.15 10.48 9.15
C MET A 177 -6.45 9.03 9.53
N GLN A 178 -5.43 8.24 9.85
CA GLN A 178 -5.58 6.86 10.31
C GLN A 178 -6.31 6.79 11.65
N SER A 179 -5.88 7.57 12.66
CA SER A 179 -6.58 7.64 13.95
C SER A 179 -7.97 8.27 13.83
N TYR A 180 -8.16 9.24 12.94
CA TYR A 180 -9.46 9.87 12.69
C TYR A 180 -10.50 8.88 12.13
N SER A 181 -10.13 8.07 11.14
CA SER A 181 -11.01 7.04 10.56
C SER A 181 -11.37 5.94 11.59
N ASN A 182 -10.49 5.69 12.56
CA ASN A 182 -10.70 4.71 13.63
C ASN A 182 -11.39 5.26 14.90
N ALA A 183 -11.65 6.57 14.98
CA ALA A 183 -12.24 7.19 16.17
C ALA A 183 -13.75 6.90 16.24
N GLY A 184 -14.22 6.42 17.39
CA GLY A 184 -15.65 6.12 17.63
C GLY A 184 -16.47 7.31 18.14
N ASP A 185 -15.88 8.50 18.22
CA ASP A 185 -16.56 9.71 18.69
C ASP A 185 -17.67 10.14 17.71
N PHE A 186 -18.78 10.61 18.27
CA PHE A 186 -19.96 11.01 17.49
C PHE A 186 -19.84 12.41 16.87
N THR A 187 -18.87 13.22 17.31
CA THR A 187 -18.64 14.57 16.81
C THR A 187 -17.30 14.67 16.11
N VAL A 188 -17.22 15.51 15.08
CA VAL A 188 -15.99 15.76 14.31
C VAL A 188 -14.86 16.26 15.20
N LEU A 189 -15.15 17.21 16.09
CA LEU A 189 -14.17 17.75 17.02
C LEU A 189 -13.73 16.69 18.03
N GLY A 190 -14.64 15.83 18.48
CA GLY A 190 -14.32 14.67 19.31
C GLY A 190 -13.35 13.73 18.62
N LYS A 191 -13.61 13.39 17.35
CA LYS A 191 -12.73 12.53 16.54
C LYS A 191 -11.35 13.12 16.33
N ILE A 192 -11.26 14.41 16.00
CA ILE A 192 -9.96 15.10 15.82
C ILE A 192 -9.20 15.12 17.15
N LYS A 193 -9.87 15.41 18.27
CA LYS A 193 -9.27 15.41 19.61
C LYS A 193 -8.75 14.01 19.97
N SER A 194 -9.55 12.97 19.79
CA SER A 194 -9.15 11.58 20.06
C SER A 194 -7.99 11.16 19.15
N ALA A 195 -8.02 11.53 17.87
CA ALA A 195 -6.94 11.26 16.93
C ALA A 195 -5.63 11.97 17.32
N LEU A 196 -5.73 13.23 17.76
CA LEU A 196 -4.58 14.00 18.23
C LEU A 196 -4.00 13.40 19.51
N ILE A 197 -4.83 12.98 20.46
CA ILE A 197 -4.37 12.35 21.70
C ILE A 197 -3.67 11.01 21.41
N GLU A 198 -4.25 10.16 20.56
CA GLU A 198 -3.63 8.88 20.17
C GLU A 198 -2.26 9.10 19.51
N ASN A 199 -2.17 10.04 18.56
CA ASN A 199 -0.90 10.38 17.91
C ASN A 199 0.09 11.06 18.88
N ALA A 200 -0.37 11.93 19.78
CA ALA A 200 0.47 12.60 20.75
C ALA A 200 1.08 11.63 21.77
N ILE A 201 0.36 10.57 22.16
CA ILE A 201 0.91 9.50 23.00
C ILE A 201 2.03 8.78 22.24
N PHE A 202 1.76 8.37 21.00
CA PHE A 202 2.74 7.66 20.17
C PHE A 202 3.98 8.52 19.93
N TYR A 203 3.84 9.72 19.35
CA TYR A 203 4.95 10.62 19.08
C TYR A 203 5.62 11.15 20.35
N GLY A 204 4.88 11.30 21.44
CA GLY A 204 5.42 11.67 22.75
C GLY A 204 6.43 10.63 23.25
N THR A 205 6.16 9.34 23.07
CA THR A 205 7.13 8.28 23.42
C THR A 205 8.38 8.33 22.56
N TYR A 206 8.26 8.55 21.24
CA TYR A 206 9.43 8.74 20.36
C TYR A 206 10.24 9.99 20.71
N LEU A 207 9.56 11.10 21.02
CA LEU A 207 10.21 12.34 21.43
C LEU A 207 10.98 12.16 22.73
N LEU A 208 10.43 11.39 23.68
CA LEU A 208 11.12 11.07 24.94
C LEU A 208 12.39 10.24 24.68
N ILE A 209 12.30 9.19 23.87
CA ILE A 209 13.47 8.36 23.51
C ILE A 209 14.52 9.22 22.79
N PHE A 210 14.09 10.00 21.80
CA PHE A 210 14.96 10.91 21.06
C PHE A 210 15.61 11.96 21.98
N GLY A 211 14.86 12.50 22.94
CA GLY A 211 15.35 13.43 23.95
C GLY A 211 16.44 12.82 24.84
N ILE A 212 16.27 11.57 25.28
CA ILE A 212 17.30 10.84 26.03
C ILE A 212 18.56 10.64 25.18
N CYS A 213 18.40 10.24 23.91
CA CYS A 213 19.51 10.11 22.97
C CYS A 213 20.23 11.46 22.74
N LEU A 214 19.49 12.56 22.61
CA LEU A 214 20.08 13.90 22.47
C LEU A 214 20.83 14.32 23.73
N ILE A 215 20.31 14.04 24.93
CA ILE A 215 21.02 14.32 26.18
C ILE A 215 22.34 13.53 26.24
N TYR A 216 22.34 12.27 25.82
CA TYR A 216 23.56 11.47 25.72
C TYR A 216 24.58 12.08 24.75
N VAL A 217 24.13 12.59 23.60
CA VAL A 217 25.00 13.26 22.62
C VAL A 217 25.49 14.62 23.14
N ALA A 218 24.63 15.40 23.79
CA ALA A 218 24.96 16.70 24.38
C ALA A 218 25.92 16.60 25.57
N ALA A 219 25.90 15.47 26.29
CA ALA A 219 26.82 15.19 27.38
C ALA A 219 28.24 14.85 26.90
N ARG A 220 28.45 14.67 25.58
CA ARG A 220 29.79 14.52 25.00
C ARG A 220 30.39 15.92 24.82
N PRO A 221 31.53 16.24 25.48
CA PRO A 221 32.13 17.58 25.46
C PRO A 221 32.71 17.99 24.09
N ASP A 222 32.74 17.07 23.12
CA ASP A 222 33.35 17.27 21.80
C ASP A 222 32.36 17.79 20.74
N LEU A 223 31.07 17.96 21.07
CA LEU A 223 30.00 18.24 20.10
C LEU A 223 29.13 19.43 20.55
N ASP A 224 29.32 20.57 19.90
CA ASP A 224 28.42 21.72 20.06
C ASP A 224 27.16 21.52 19.19
N ILE A 225 25.98 21.51 19.83
CA ILE A 225 24.71 21.20 19.18
C ILE A 225 24.03 22.48 18.70
N ASP A 226 24.24 22.79 17.42
CA ASP A 226 23.52 23.87 16.73
C ASP A 226 22.15 23.39 16.22
N GLY A 227 21.19 24.33 16.07
CA GLY A 227 19.87 24.02 15.49
C GLY A 227 19.92 23.47 14.06
N GLU A 228 20.94 23.87 13.28
CA GLU A 228 21.19 23.32 11.95
C GLU A 228 21.68 21.86 12.01
N LYS A 229 22.58 21.55 12.94
CA LYS A 229 23.03 20.17 13.19
C LYS A 229 21.88 19.30 13.68
N LEU A 230 20.99 19.82 14.52
CA LEU A 230 19.81 19.11 14.98
C LEU A 230 18.85 18.76 13.83
N LYS A 231 18.63 19.69 12.89
CA LYS A 231 17.87 19.42 11.67
C LYS A 231 18.49 18.29 10.87
N ILE A 232 19.81 18.30 10.68
CA ILE A 232 20.52 17.27 9.93
C ILE A 232 20.43 15.90 10.63
N ILE A 233 20.59 15.86 11.96
CA ILE A 233 20.44 14.64 12.76
C ILE A 233 19.04 14.06 12.57
N GLY A 234 17.99 14.89 12.61
CA GLY A 234 16.61 14.45 12.39
C GLY A 234 16.36 13.85 11.01
N VAL A 235 16.89 14.49 9.95
CA VAL A 235 16.81 13.97 8.57
C VAL A 235 17.55 12.64 8.44
N THR A 236 18.77 12.56 8.97
CA THR A 236 19.61 11.36 8.98
C THR A 236 18.94 10.20 9.73
N ALA A 237 18.36 10.46 10.90
CA ALA A 237 17.63 9.46 11.69
C ALA A 237 16.38 8.93 10.94
N SER A 238 15.62 9.81 10.29
CA SER A 238 14.46 9.43 9.49
C SER A 238 14.86 8.52 8.32
N ASN A 239 15.92 8.87 7.60
CA ASN A 239 16.41 8.11 6.45
C ASN A 239 16.98 6.74 6.86
N THR A 240 17.80 6.69 7.92
CA THR A 240 18.39 5.44 8.43
C THR A 240 17.32 4.46 8.93
N TRP A 241 16.28 4.94 9.59
CA TRP A 241 15.12 4.12 9.97
C TRP A 241 14.38 3.56 8.75
N GLY A 242 14.14 4.40 7.74
CA GLY A 242 13.55 3.98 6.47
C GLY A 242 14.38 2.91 5.76
N LEU A 243 15.70 3.07 5.74
CA LEU A 243 16.65 2.17 5.09
C LEU A 243 16.81 0.84 5.85
N PHE A 244 16.76 0.86 7.17
CA PHE A 244 16.67 -0.35 7.99
C PHE A 244 15.42 -1.17 7.66
N VAL A 245 14.25 -0.52 7.62
CA VAL A 245 13.00 -1.21 7.24
C VAL A 245 13.07 -1.70 5.79
N LEU A 246 13.64 -0.92 4.88
CA LEU A 246 13.84 -1.33 3.49
C LEU A 246 14.68 -2.61 3.41
N VAL A 247 15.80 -2.69 4.13
CA VAL A 247 16.65 -3.89 4.13
C VAL A 247 15.93 -5.12 4.66
N LEU A 248 15.12 -4.97 5.71
CA LEU A 248 14.27 -6.07 6.19
C LEU A 248 13.28 -6.52 5.10
N MET A 249 12.66 -5.58 4.38
CA MET A 249 11.73 -5.90 3.31
C MET A 249 12.43 -6.52 2.08
N LEU A 250 13.58 -6.00 1.67
CA LEU A 250 14.35 -6.51 0.52
C LEU A 250 14.93 -7.90 0.82
N GLY A 251 15.45 -8.16 2.02
CA GLY A 251 15.99 -9.47 2.40
C GLY A 251 14.97 -10.61 2.32
N TYR A 252 13.69 -10.32 2.55
CA TYR A 252 12.59 -11.26 2.29
C TYR A 252 12.17 -11.27 0.81
N GLY A 253 11.98 -10.09 0.21
CA GLY A 253 11.40 -9.94 -1.12
C GLY A 253 12.29 -10.49 -2.23
N LEU A 254 13.61 -10.33 -2.13
CA LEU A 254 14.57 -10.79 -3.14
C LEU A 254 14.59 -12.33 -3.28
N VAL A 255 14.21 -13.06 -2.23
CA VAL A 255 14.15 -14.53 -2.27
C VAL A 255 12.73 -15.03 -2.55
N GLU A 256 11.75 -14.46 -1.85
CA GLU A 256 10.37 -14.97 -1.91
C GLU A 256 9.67 -14.61 -3.22
N VAL A 257 9.99 -13.48 -3.86
CA VAL A 257 9.41 -13.10 -5.16
C VAL A 257 9.70 -14.13 -6.26
N PRO A 258 10.97 -14.45 -6.60
CA PRO A 258 11.25 -15.44 -7.63
C PRO A 258 10.77 -16.84 -7.23
N ARG A 259 10.87 -17.20 -5.94
CA ARG A 259 10.36 -18.46 -5.39
C ARG A 259 8.85 -18.60 -5.56
N SER A 260 8.09 -17.57 -5.23
CA SER A 260 6.64 -17.52 -5.38
C SER A 260 6.22 -17.70 -6.84
N MET A 261 6.91 -17.05 -7.78
CA MET A 261 6.67 -17.24 -9.22
C MET A 261 7.03 -18.65 -9.69
N TRP A 262 8.13 -19.22 -9.20
CA TRP A 262 8.51 -20.61 -9.48
C TRP A 262 7.46 -21.59 -8.96
N ASN A 263 7.02 -21.42 -7.72
CA ASN A 263 6.02 -22.27 -7.08
C ASN A 263 4.66 -22.15 -7.78
N ASN A 264 4.29 -20.96 -8.27
CA ASN A 264 3.10 -20.78 -9.11
C ASN A 264 3.16 -21.51 -10.46
N SER A 265 4.37 -21.85 -10.96
CA SER A 265 4.53 -22.66 -12.17
C SER A 265 4.32 -24.17 -11.92
N LYS A 266 4.47 -24.63 -10.68
CA LYS A 266 4.27 -26.04 -10.31
C LYS A 266 2.79 -26.39 -10.39
N ARG A 267 2.49 -27.50 -11.07
CA ARG A 267 1.13 -28.02 -11.22
C ARG A 267 0.55 -28.45 -9.87
N GLY A 268 -0.72 -28.17 -9.63
CA GLY A 268 -1.45 -28.52 -8.40
C GLY A 268 -1.00 -27.78 -7.12
N HIS A 269 0.24 -27.30 -7.06
CA HIS A 269 0.79 -26.62 -5.89
C HIS A 269 0.02 -25.34 -5.53
N LYS A 270 -0.31 -24.51 -6.53
CA LYS A 270 -1.11 -23.30 -6.33
C LYS A 270 -2.51 -23.61 -5.79
N LEU A 271 -3.13 -24.69 -6.26
CA LEU A 271 -4.44 -25.15 -5.78
C LEU A 271 -4.33 -25.61 -4.32
N SER A 272 -3.32 -26.42 -4.01
CA SER A 272 -3.07 -26.93 -2.65
C SER A 272 -2.82 -25.82 -1.63
N ILE A 273 -1.97 -24.84 -1.98
CA ILE A 273 -1.76 -23.64 -1.14
C ILE A 273 -3.06 -22.85 -0.97
N THR A 274 -3.88 -22.78 -2.01
CA THR A 274 -5.16 -22.06 -1.92
C THR A 274 -6.10 -22.76 -0.93
N TYR A 275 -6.20 -24.10 -0.95
CA TYR A 275 -6.97 -24.84 0.06
C TYR A 275 -6.45 -24.62 1.48
N PHE A 276 -5.13 -24.70 1.67
CA PHE A 276 -4.51 -24.44 2.96
C PHE A 276 -4.82 -23.01 3.48
N LYS A 277 -4.77 -22.01 2.60
CA LYS A 277 -5.15 -20.62 2.94
C LYS A 277 -6.63 -20.49 3.26
N ILE A 278 -7.50 -21.24 2.59
CA ILE A 278 -8.93 -21.27 2.88
C ILE A 278 -9.18 -21.85 4.28
N ALA A 279 -8.51 -22.94 4.67
CA ALA A 279 -8.62 -23.50 6.01
C ALA A 279 -8.14 -22.55 7.11
N LYS A 280 -7.00 -21.87 6.89
CA LYS A 280 -6.54 -20.81 7.81
C LYS A 280 -7.50 -19.62 7.87
N LEU A 281 -8.08 -19.24 6.73
CA LEU A 281 -9.02 -18.13 6.69
C LEU A 281 -10.37 -18.49 7.32
N SER A 282 -10.80 -19.76 7.30
CA SER A 282 -12.05 -20.15 7.97
C SER A 282 -11.96 -19.94 9.47
N THR A 283 -10.84 -20.25 10.11
CA THR A 283 -10.69 -20.01 11.55
C THR A 283 -10.72 -18.52 11.88
N GLU A 284 -9.99 -17.68 11.12
CA GLU A 284 -10.00 -16.22 11.30
C GLU A 284 -11.38 -15.60 10.99
N LYS A 285 -12.12 -16.21 10.04
CA LYS A 285 -13.48 -15.78 9.72
C LYS A 285 -14.46 -16.11 10.85
N THR A 286 -14.43 -17.33 11.39
CA THR A 286 -15.29 -17.73 12.50
C THR A 286 -15.00 -16.88 13.74
N GLU A 287 -13.72 -16.67 14.08
CA GLU A 287 -13.32 -15.78 15.19
C GLU A 287 -13.84 -14.34 14.99
N ALA A 288 -13.79 -13.82 13.76
CA ALA A 288 -14.33 -12.50 13.45
C ALA A 288 -15.86 -12.43 13.51
N GLU A 289 -16.56 -13.51 13.18
CA GLU A 289 -18.02 -13.62 13.29
C GLU A 289 -18.45 -13.69 14.76
N GLU A 290 -17.80 -14.53 15.57
CA GLU A 290 -18.02 -14.64 17.03
C GLU A 290 -17.74 -13.31 17.75
N ALA A 291 -16.60 -12.67 17.46
CA ALA A 291 -16.26 -11.38 18.05
C ALA A 291 -17.27 -10.27 17.67
N LEU A 292 -17.90 -10.36 16.50
CA LEU A 292 -18.97 -9.45 16.13
C LEU A 292 -20.24 -9.76 16.91
N GLU A 293 -20.61 -11.03 17.07
CA GLU A 293 -21.78 -11.44 17.86
C GLU A 293 -21.68 -11.00 19.33
N ASP A 294 -20.50 -11.17 19.96
CA ASP A 294 -20.23 -10.70 21.32
C ASP A 294 -20.46 -9.19 21.47
N VAL A 295 -19.95 -8.41 20.52
CA VAL A 295 -20.13 -6.94 20.52
C VAL A 295 -21.58 -6.56 20.24
N LEU A 296 -22.28 -7.28 19.36
CA LEU A 296 -23.70 -7.05 19.10
C LEU A 296 -24.55 -7.37 20.33
N GLU A 297 -24.19 -8.38 21.12
CA GLU A 297 -24.85 -8.67 22.40
C GLU A 297 -24.56 -7.59 23.45
N GLU A 298 -23.32 -7.10 23.54
CA GLU A 298 -22.96 -5.95 24.40
C GLU A 298 -23.80 -4.71 24.03
N ILE A 299 -24.03 -4.47 22.73
CA ILE A 299 -24.90 -3.39 22.22
C ILE A 299 -26.35 -3.60 22.61
N ARG A 300 -26.90 -4.81 22.45
CA ARG A 300 -28.28 -5.10 22.86
C ARG A 300 -28.48 -4.82 24.34
N ARG A 301 -27.62 -5.38 25.19
CA ARG A 301 -27.65 -5.15 26.65
C ARG A 301 -27.49 -3.68 27.03
N CYS A 302 -26.76 -2.90 26.23
CA CYS A 302 -26.60 -1.46 26.44
C CYS A 302 -27.82 -0.67 25.96
N ALA A 303 -28.43 -1.07 24.84
CA ALA A 303 -29.65 -0.48 24.30
C ALA A 303 -30.84 -0.70 25.23
N ASP A 304 -30.99 -1.90 25.81
CA ASP A 304 -32.05 -2.23 26.78
C ASP A 304 -31.98 -1.32 28.03
N LYS A 305 -30.78 -0.85 28.41
CA LYS A 305 -30.60 0.09 29.54
C LYS A 305 -30.90 1.54 29.17
N ILE A 306 -31.00 1.89 27.89
CA ILE A 306 -31.17 3.27 27.41
C ILE A 306 -32.61 3.45 26.91
N ARG A 307 -33.49 3.88 27.82
CA ARG A 307 -34.88 4.23 27.50
C ARG A 307 -34.98 5.41 26.52
N TYR A 308 -36.07 5.49 25.76
CA TYR A 308 -36.31 6.49 24.70
C TYR A 308 -36.08 7.96 25.12
N ASN A 309 -36.37 8.31 26.39
CA ASN A 309 -36.25 9.69 26.89
C ASN A 309 -34.83 10.08 27.35
N SER A 310 -33.85 9.18 27.24
CA SER A 310 -32.48 9.46 27.66
C SER A 310 -31.74 10.39 26.70
N PRO A 311 -30.94 11.36 27.18
CA PRO A 311 -30.08 12.19 26.32
C PRO A 311 -29.04 11.37 25.53
N LEU A 312 -28.80 10.11 25.91
CA LEU A 312 -27.91 9.17 25.24
C LEU A 312 -28.55 8.47 24.04
N ARG A 313 -29.87 8.56 23.87
CA ARG A 313 -30.61 7.84 22.82
C ARG A 313 -30.16 8.19 21.39
N PRO A 314 -29.93 9.47 21.01
CA PRO A 314 -29.44 9.80 19.67
C PRO A 314 -28.08 9.18 19.34
N HIS A 315 -27.22 9.06 20.35
CA HIS A 315 -25.91 8.43 20.22
C HIS A 315 -26.05 6.91 20.06
N MET A 316 -26.96 6.28 20.79
CA MET A 316 -27.27 4.85 20.64
C MET A 316 -27.90 4.54 19.27
N ASP A 317 -28.81 5.38 18.80
CA ASP A 317 -29.42 5.22 17.46
C ASP A 317 -28.37 5.31 16.36
N THR A 318 -27.34 6.14 16.53
CA THR A 318 -26.18 6.21 15.63
C THR A 318 -25.38 4.89 15.62
N VAL A 319 -25.18 4.27 16.79
CA VAL A 319 -24.54 2.95 16.91
C VAL A 319 -25.40 1.85 16.25
N LEU A 320 -26.69 1.83 16.53
CA LEU A 320 -27.65 0.87 15.96
C LEU A 320 -27.78 1.01 14.44
N ALA A 321 -27.63 2.23 13.90
CA ALA A 321 -27.63 2.47 12.45
C ALA A 321 -26.43 1.81 11.73
N LYS A 322 -25.32 1.54 12.42
CA LYS A 322 -24.16 0.82 11.87
C LYS A 322 -24.32 -0.71 11.97
N CYS A 323 -25.21 -1.19 12.83
CA CYS A 323 -25.44 -2.62 13.04
C CYS A 323 -26.22 -3.26 11.88
N PRO A 324 -26.13 -4.60 11.69
CA PRO A 324 -26.96 -5.33 10.74
C PRO A 324 -28.46 -5.14 11.00
N GLU A 325 -29.26 -5.18 9.93
CA GLU A 325 -30.73 -5.05 9.98
C GLU A 325 -31.39 -6.02 10.99
N SER A 326 -30.85 -7.23 11.15
CA SER A 326 -31.35 -8.24 12.10
C SER A 326 -31.26 -7.76 13.55
N THR A 327 -30.09 -7.28 13.97
CA THR A 327 -29.89 -6.73 15.32
C THR A 327 -30.71 -5.45 15.51
N ARG A 328 -30.76 -4.58 14.50
CA ARG A 328 -31.54 -3.34 14.58
C ARG A 328 -33.03 -3.62 14.85
N ARG A 329 -33.62 -4.56 14.11
CA ARG A 329 -35.05 -4.92 14.26
C ARG A 329 -35.34 -5.61 15.58
N ALA A 330 -34.44 -6.48 16.06
CA ALA A 330 -34.61 -7.15 17.35
C ALA A 330 -34.71 -6.15 18.51
N THR A 331 -33.88 -5.10 18.49
CA THR A 331 -33.92 -4.03 19.51
C THR A 331 -35.16 -3.14 19.37
N THR A 332 -35.54 -2.76 18.14
CA THR A 332 -36.73 -1.90 17.92
C THR A 332 -38.03 -2.57 18.34
N ASN A 333 -38.15 -3.90 18.22
CA ASN A 333 -39.35 -4.63 18.62
C ASN A 333 -39.50 -4.78 20.15
N LEU A 334 -38.40 -4.74 20.93
CA LEU A 334 -38.44 -4.80 22.39
C LEU A 334 -38.88 -3.46 23.01
N ASP A 335 -38.41 -2.39 22.40
CA ASP A 335 -38.68 -0.99 22.75
C ASP A 335 -40.19 -0.66 22.84
N ASP A 336 -41.04 -1.35 22.08
CA ASP A 336 -42.50 -1.16 22.07
C ASP A 336 -43.23 -1.80 23.28
N TYR A 337 -42.56 -2.62 24.10
CA TYR A 337 -43.21 -3.40 25.17
C TYR A 337 -42.93 -2.88 26.60
N GLU A 338 -41.84 -2.14 26.85
CA GLU A 338 -41.36 -1.81 28.20
C GLU A 338 -41.79 -0.42 28.74
N ASP A 339 -43.04 -0.02 28.53
CA ASP A 339 -43.47 1.34 28.93
C ASP A 339 -44.00 1.47 30.38
N TYR A 340 -44.13 0.38 31.15
CA TYR A 340 -44.85 0.37 32.44
C TYR A 340 -43.99 0.13 33.71
N GLY A 341 -42.71 0.53 33.72
CA GLY A 341 -41.84 0.43 34.91
C GLY A 341 -41.45 1.79 35.53
N PRO A 342 -41.51 1.96 36.88
CA PRO A 342 -40.95 3.13 37.56
C PRO A 342 -39.43 3.16 37.43
N SER A 343 -38.89 4.38 37.33
CA SER A 343 -37.49 4.74 37.06
C SER A 343 -36.47 3.92 37.88
N ALA A 344 -35.99 2.80 37.33
CA ALA A 344 -34.86 2.09 37.88
C ALA A 344 -33.58 2.84 37.50
N ALA A 345 -32.79 3.20 38.52
CA ALA A 345 -31.41 3.67 38.53
C ALA A 345 -30.85 4.28 37.23
N THR A 346 -30.33 5.52 37.34
CA THR A 346 -29.48 6.15 36.31
C THR A 346 -28.56 5.11 35.68
N PRO A 347 -28.60 4.91 34.34
CA PRO A 347 -27.80 3.87 33.73
C PRO A 347 -26.32 4.17 34.02
N ASP A 348 -25.56 3.17 34.47
CA ASP A 348 -24.08 3.20 34.55
C ASP A 348 -23.40 3.46 33.18
N VAL A 349 -24.20 3.70 32.13
CA VAL A 349 -23.76 3.91 30.77
C VAL A 349 -23.45 5.38 30.56
N SER A 350 -22.16 5.68 30.47
CA SER A 350 -21.64 7.02 30.18
C SER A 350 -21.33 7.22 28.68
N ILE A 351 -21.29 8.47 28.21
CA ILE A 351 -20.90 8.82 26.82
C ILE A 351 -19.57 8.15 26.41
N PRO A 352 -18.50 8.15 27.24
CA PRO A 352 -17.24 7.47 26.89
C PRO A 352 -17.39 5.96 26.69
N THR A 353 -18.32 5.32 27.42
CA THR A 353 -18.61 3.90 27.27
C THR A 353 -19.27 3.63 25.93
N LEU A 354 -20.20 4.50 25.53
CA LEU A 354 -20.87 4.41 24.23
C LEU A 354 -19.92 4.70 23.05
N VAL A 355 -18.98 5.63 23.21
CA VAL A 355 -17.90 5.88 22.24
C VAL A 355 -16.99 4.65 22.09
N LYS A 356 -16.62 4.00 23.21
CA LYS A 356 -15.85 2.75 23.17
C LYS A 356 -16.62 1.63 22.47
N LEU A 357 -17.91 1.51 22.75
CA LEU A 357 -18.78 0.51 22.13
C LEU A 357 -18.94 0.75 20.62
N HIS A 358 -19.13 2.01 20.21
CA HIS A 358 -19.15 2.40 18.81
C HIS A 358 -17.84 2.06 18.10
N LYS A 359 -16.70 2.35 18.73
CA LYS A 359 -15.38 1.98 18.22
C LYS A 359 -15.20 0.47 18.08
N LYS A 360 -15.66 -0.32 19.07
CA LYS A 360 -15.63 -1.79 19.03
C LYS A 360 -16.46 -2.34 17.88
N VAL A 361 -17.70 -1.88 17.69
CA VAL A 361 -18.57 -2.40 16.63
C VAL A 361 -18.07 -2.05 15.23
N MET A 362 -17.53 -0.84 15.04
CA MET A 362 -16.92 -0.45 13.77
C MET A 362 -15.75 -1.39 13.43
N ARG A 363 -14.87 -1.69 14.39
CA ARG A 363 -13.75 -2.61 14.19
C ARG A 363 -14.20 -4.04 13.91
N ALA A 364 -15.15 -4.56 14.68
CA ALA A 364 -15.68 -5.92 14.49
C ALA A 364 -16.37 -6.08 13.11
N LEU A 365 -17.20 -5.10 12.71
CA LEU A 365 -17.83 -5.09 11.38
C LEU A 365 -16.82 -4.99 10.24
N GLN A 366 -15.77 -4.17 10.39
CA GLN A 366 -14.71 -4.07 9.40
C GLN A 366 -13.92 -5.38 9.27
N LEU A 367 -13.62 -6.03 10.39
CA LEU A 367 -12.93 -7.32 10.42
C LEU A 367 -13.77 -8.41 9.75
N GLN A 368 -15.04 -8.54 10.13
CA GLN A 368 -15.98 -9.50 9.52
C GLN A 368 -16.16 -9.26 8.02
N ARG A 369 -16.30 -7.99 7.59
CA ARG A 369 -16.40 -7.66 6.16
C ARG A 369 -15.11 -8.04 5.42
N ARG A 370 -13.93 -7.78 6.01
CA ARG A 370 -12.64 -8.11 5.41
C ARG A 370 -12.49 -9.61 5.20
N THR A 371 -12.70 -10.40 6.25
CA THR A 371 -12.58 -11.88 6.18
C THR A 371 -13.60 -12.46 5.21
N GLN A 372 -14.82 -11.92 5.16
CA GLN A 372 -15.84 -12.34 4.20
C GLN A 372 -15.48 -12.03 2.73
N ILE A 373 -14.86 -10.88 2.47
CA ILE A 373 -14.37 -10.54 1.12
C ILE A 373 -13.23 -11.45 0.71
N GLN A 374 -12.25 -11.65 1.60
CA GLN A 374 -11.12 -12.55 1.38
C GLN A 374 -11.60 -13.99 1.14
N TRP A 375 -12.62 -14.43 1.89
CA TRP A 375 -13.25 -15.74 1.74
C TRP A 375 -13.81 -15.92 0.34
N LYS A 376 -14.62 -14.95 -0.12
CA LYS A 376 -15.21 -14.98 -1.47
C LYS A 376 -14.13 -15.00 -2.56
N GLN A 377 -13.08 -14.22 -2.40
CA GLN A 377 -11.99 -14.15 -3.39
C GLN A 377 -11.19 -15.45 -3.45
N LEU A 378 -10.78 -16.01 -2.30
CA LEU A 378 -10.03 -17.27 -2.25
C LEU A 378 -10.87 -18.47 -2.72
N THR A 379 -12.14 -18.56 -2.32
CA THR A 379 -13.04 -19.64 -2.78
C THR A 379 -13.31 -19.56 -4.29
N THR A 380 -13.49 -18.36 -4.84
CA THR A 380 -13.61 -18.16 -6.30
C THR A 380 -12.31 -18.53 -7.02
N GLN A 381 -11.16 -18.18 -6.44
CA GLN A 381 -9.85 -18.56 -6.97
C GLN A 381 -9.66 -20.07 -6.95
N ALA A 382 -10.00 -20.75 -5.85
CA ALA A 382 -9.93 -22.21 -5.75
C ALA A 382 -10.81 -22.88 -6.81
N ALA A 383 -12.07 -22.44 -6.96
CA ALA A 383 -12.97 -22.96 -7.99
C ALA A 383 -12.39 -22.79 -9.40
N SER A 384 -11.80 -21.62 -9.71
CA SER A 384 -11.17 -21.40 -11.03
C SER A 384 -9.95 -22.30 -11.27
N LEU A 385 -9.22 -22.67 -10.22
CA LEU A 385 -8.06 -23.57 -10.32
C LEU A 385 -8.50 -25.04 -10.42
N GLU A 386 -9.57 -25.44 -9.71
CA GLU A 386 -10.21 -26.75 -9.88
C GLU A 386 -10.70 -26.96 -11.31
N GLU A 387 -11.35 -25.95 -11.90
CA GLU A 387 -11.77 -26.00 -13.31
C GLU A 387 -10.59 -26.21 -14.26
N VAL A 388 -9.44 -25.58 -14.00
CA VAL A 388 -8.24 -25.77 -14.83
C VAL A 388 -7.71 -27.20 -14.71
N GLU A 389 -7.74 -27.81 -13.52
CA GLU A 389 -7.35 -29.21 -13.33
C GLU A 389 -8.33 -30.18 -14.00
N GLU A 390 -9.64 -29.95 -13.88
CA GLU A 390 -10.68 -30.75 -14.53
C GLU A 390 -10.55 -30.71 -16.06
N ASN A 391 -10.38 -29.51 -16.64
CA ASN A 391 -10.21 -29.32 -18.07
C ASN A 391 -8.88 -29.88 -18.61
N MET A 392 -7.85 -30.02 -17.77
CA MET A 392 -6.62 -30.73 -18.17
C MET A 392 -6.81 -32.24 -18.24
N ARG A 393 -7.71 -32.80 -17.42
CA ARG A 393 -8.02 -34.23 -17.44
C ARG A 393 -8.95 -34.61 -18.60
N ASP A 394 -9.71 -33.64 -19.12
CA ASP A 394 -10.61 -33.83 -20.25
C ASP A 394 -9.82 -33.92 -21.59
N PRO A 395 -10.02 -34.97 -22.40
CA PRO A 395 -9.33 -35.12 -23.69
C PRO A 395 -9.80 -34.14 -24.77
N THR A 396 -10.91 -33.41 -24.58
CA THR A 396 -11.54 -32.60 -25.62
C THR A 396 -10.81 -31.29 -25.95
N GLN A 397 -9.71 -30.95 -25.23
CA GLN A 397 -8.85 -29.77 -25.46
C GLN A 397 -9.63 -28.44 -25.66
N ARG A 398 -10.83 -28.37 -25.09
CA ARG A 398 -11.72 -27.23 -25.12
C ARG A 398 -12.01 -26.84 -23.68
N TYR A 399 -11.75 -25.58 -23.34
CA TYR A 399 -11.99 -25.10 -22.00
C TYR A 399 -13.50 -25.03 -21.72
N LYS A 400 -13.99 -25.86 -20.81
CA LYS A 400 -15.35 -25.80 -20.26
C LYS A 400 -15.33 -24.85 -19.07
N THR A 401 -16.03 -23.72 -19.23
CA THR A 401 -16.12 -22.67 -18.23
C THR A 401 -17.49 -22.72 -17.56
N SER A 402 -17.55 -22.65 -16.22
CA SER A 402 -18.83 -22.57 -15.48
C SER A 402 -19.36 -21.13 -15.37
N GLN A 403 -18.51 -20.12 -15.54
CA GLN A 403 -18.87 -18.70 -15.49
C GLN A 403 -18.82 -18.04 -16.88
N PRO A 404 -19.94 -17.53 -17.43
CA PRO A 404 -19.91 -16.87 -18.74
C PRO A 404 -18.94 -15.67 -18.72
N SER A 405 -17.86 -15.76 -19.51
CA SER A 405 -16.87 -14.69 -19.64
C SER A 405 -17.50 -13.47 -20.34
N SER A 406 -17.44 -12.29 -19.73
CA SER A 406 -18.02 -11.03 -20.23
C SER A 406 -17.28 -10.37 -21.40
N LEU A 407 -16.28 -11.03 -21.96
CA LEU A 407 -15.40 -10.49 -23.00
C LEU A 407 -16.07 -10.58 -24.38
N GLY A 408 -16.93 -9.62 -24.70
CA GLY A 408 -17.71 -9.61 -25.95
C GLY A 408 -16.85 -9.63 -27.23
N PHE A 409 -16.03 -8.61 -27.45
CA PHE A 409 -15.23 -8.48 -28.69
C PHE A 409 -14.00 -9.40 -28.73
N LEU A 410 -13.35 -9.62 -27.58
CA LEU A 410 -12.14 -10.46 -27.48
C LEU A 410 -12.42 -11.95 -27.68
N ARG A 411 -13.69 -12.40 -27.66
CA ARG A 411 -14.08 -13.80 -27.91
C ARG A 411 -13.80 -14.27 -29.35
N VAL A 412 -13.67 -13.34 -30.30
CA VAL A 412 -13.31 -13.65 -31.69
C VAL A 412 -11.88 -14.18 -31.79
N ILE A 413 -10.99 -13.68 -30.94
CA ILE A 413 -9.57 -14.09 -30.88
C ILE A 413 -9.36 -15.16 -29.80
N TYR A 414 -10.07 -15.03 -28.67
CA TYR A 414 -10.01 -15.92 -27.52
C TYR A 414 -11.03 -17.06 -27.66
N THR A 415 -10.72 -18.01 -28.54
CA THR A 415 -11.50 -19.25 -28.72
C THR A 415 -11.27 -20.21 -27.53
N PRO A 416 -12.21 -21.12 -27.23
CA PRO A 416 -12.08 -22.05 -26.08
C PRO A 416 -10.87 -23.00 -26.17
N THR A 417 -10.31 -23.20 -27.37
CA THR A 417 -9.06 -23.94 -27.57
C THR A 417 -7.84 -23.09 -27.22
N VAL A 418 -7.81 -21.82 -27.64
CA VAL A 418 -6.76 -20.86 -27.25
C VAL A 418 -6.76 -20.63 -25.74
N GLU A 419 -7.93 -20.54 -25.13
CA GLU A 419 -8.08 -20.45 -23.68
C GLU A 419 -7.50 -21.68 -22.96
N TRP A 420 -7.74 -22.89 -23.48
CA TRP A 420 -7.16 -24.11 -22.94
C TRP A 420 -5.63 -24.10 -23.02
N TYR A 421 -5.06 -23.77 -24.20
CA TYR A 421 -3.60 -23.67 -24.33
C TYR A 421 -3.00 -22.60 -23.41
N TRP A 422 -3.65 -21.45 -23.29
CA TRP A 422 -3.21 -20.37 -22.41
C TRP A 422 -3.20 -20.80 -20.94
N LYS A 423 -4.35 -21.22 -20.41
CA LYS A 423 -4.52 -21.54 -18.98
C LYS A 423 -3.84 -22.85 -18.57
N CYS A 424 -3.90 -23.89 -19.41
CA CYS A 424 -3.42 -25.22 -19.03
C CYS A 424 -1.92 -25.44 -19.32
N VAL A 425 -1.37 -24.79 -20.35
CA VAL A 425 0.01 -25.03 -20.80
C VAL A 425 0.89 -23.79 -20.67
N VAL A 426 0.57 -22.73 -21.42
CA VAL A 426 1.45 -21.54 -21.57
C VAL A 426 1.65 -20.82 -20.24
N GLN A 427 0.61 -20.69 -19.42
CA GLN A 427 0.67 -20.00 -18.14
C GLN A 427 1.76 -20.56 -17.21
N ALA A 428 1.96 -21.88 -17.17
CA ALA A 428 3.00 -22.50 -16.35
C ALA A 428 4.42 -22.14 -16.84
N TYR A 429 4.66 -22.21 -18.16
CA TYR A 429 5.94 -21.83 -18.75
C TYR A 429 6.22 -20.33 -18.62
N TYR A 430 5.18 -19.49 -18.72
CA TYR A 430 5.28 -18.05 -18.50
C TYR A 430 5.76 -17.71 -17.08
N TYR A 431 5.13 -18.29 -16.04
CA TYR A 431 5.58 -18.09 -14.66
C TYR A 431 6.99 -18.63 -14.42
N LYS A 432 7.36 -19.75 -15.06
CA LYS A 432 8.71 -20.31 -14.97
C LYS A 432 9.76 -19.38 -15.60
N GLY A 433 9.49 -18.84 -16.78
CA GLY A 433 10.38 -17.89 -17.46
C GLY A 433 10.57 -16.61 -16.66
N ILE A 434 9.48 -16.01 -16.17
CA ILE A 434 9.54 -14.82 -15.31
C ILE A 434 10.31 -15.09 -14.02
N SER A 435 10.08 -16.25 -13.39
CA SER A 435 10.82 -16.62 -12.17
C SER A 435 12.33 -16.65 -12.40
N VAL A 436 12.80 -17.19 -13.52
CA VAL A 436 14.23 -17.20 -13.86
C VAL A 436 14.77 -15.78 -14.05
N VAL A 437 14.05 -14.92 -14.78
CA VAL A 437 14.44 -13.51 -14.96
C VAL A 437 14.53 -12.78 -13.62
N LEU A 438 13.52 -12.92 -12.76
CA LEU A 438 13.51 -12.29 -11.44
C LEU A 438 14.60 -12.87 -10.53
N MET A 439 14.94 -14.15 -10.65
CA MET A 439 16.03 -14.76 -9.90
C MET A 439 17.40 -14.17 -10.30
N VAL A 440 17.61 -13.93 -11.60
CA VAL A 440 18.81 -13.25 -12.10
C VAL A 440 18.86 -11.81 -11.57
N LEU A 441 17.74 -11.06 -11.66
CA LEU A 441 17.67 -9.70 -11.11
C LEU A 441 17.92 -9.66 -9.60
N SER A 442 17.35 -10.59 -8.82
CA SER A 442 17.64 -10.73 -7.39
C SER A 442 19.11 -10.96 -7.11
N PHE A 443 19.73 -11.88 -7.86
CA PHE A 443 21.16 -12.16 -7.72
C PHE A 443 21.98 -10.91 -8.03
N MET A 444 21.66 -10.18 -9.11
CA MET A 444 22.33 -8.93 -9.45
C MET A 444 22.21 -7.88 -8.35
N VAL A 445 21.04 -7.73 -7.73
CA VAL A 445 20.83 -6.81 -6.59
C VAL A 445 21.67 -7.24 -5.41
N VAL A 446 21.56 -8.48 -4.95
CA VAL A 446 22.33 -8.97 -3.78
C VAL A 446 23.84 -8.84 -4.03
N TRP A 447 24.31 -9.20 -5.24
CA TRP A 447 25.71 -9.06 -5.62
C TRP A 447 26.18 -7.60 -5.58
N SER A 448 25.37 -6.69 -6.12
CA SER A 448 25.69 -5.26 -6.17
C SER A 448 25.65 -4.62 -4.77
N GLU A 449 24.72 -5.03 -3.90
CA GLU A 449 24.68 -4.65 -2.48
C GLU A 449 25.94 -5.12 -1.73
N CYS A 450 26.43 -6.32 -2.02
CA CYS A 450 27.62 -6.86 -1.35
C CYS A 450 28.90 -6.14 -1.77
N LEU A 451 28.94 -5.57 -2.97
CA LEU A 451 30.20 -5.11 -3.57
C LEU A 451 30.25 -3.59 -3.77
N PHE A 452 29.19 -2.85 -3.42
CA PHE A 452 29.21 -1.41 -3.60
C PHE A 452 30.31 -0.71 -2.78
N PHE A 453 30.80 -1.30 -1.68
CA PHE A 453 31.89 -0.73 -0.88
C PHE A 453 33.26 -0.78 -1.59
N ILE A 454 33.43 -1.65 -2.61
CA ILE A 454 34.69 -1.77 -3.36
C ILE A 454 34.72 -0.68 -4.44
N LYS A 455 35.53 0.35 -4.19
CA LYS A 455 35.63 1.54 -5.05
C LYS A 455 36.44 1.31 -6.33
N SER A 456 37.42 0.40 -6.30
CA SER A 456 38.28 0.10 -7.45
C SER A 456 38.80 -1.35 -7.36
N PRO A 457 38.47 -2.24 -8.32
CA PRO A 457 37.63 -2.04 -9.52
C PRO A 457 36.12 -1.94 -9.19
N VAL A 458 35.34 -1.34 -10.09
CA VAL A 458 33.86 -1.30 -9.99
C VAL A 458 33.32 -2.71 -10.20
N LEU A 459 32.80 -3.33 -9.14
CA LEU A 459 32.30 -4.72 -9.16
C LEU A 459 30.76 -4.83 -9.06
N SER A 460 30.06 -3.74 -8.77
CA SER A 460 28.59 -3.69 -8.84
C SER A 460 28.13 -3.85 -10.29
N LEU A 461 27.24 -4.81 -10.55
CA LEU A 461 26.79 -5.12 -11.91
C LEU A 461 25.99 -3.97 -12.52
N PHE A 462 25.16 -3.30 -11.71
CA PHE A 462 24.41 -2.14 -12.16
C PHE A 462 25.32 -0.95 -12.47
N ALA A 463 26.35 -0.71 -11.65
CA ALA A 463 27.34 0.33 -11.91
C ALA A 463 28.14 0.05 -13.19
N VAL A 464 28.52 -1.21 -13.45
CA VAL A 464 29.20 -1.59 -14.70
C VAL A 464 28.34 -1.31 -15.93
N PHE A 465 27.07 -1.72 -15.93
CA PHE A 465 26.17 -1.46 -17.06
C PHE A 465 25.90 0.02 -17.30
N ILE A 466 25.76 0.80 -16.23
CA ILE A 466 25.50 2.24 -16.33
C ILE A 466 26.76 3.00 -16.75
N ASN A 467 27.95 2.64 -16.25
CA ASN A 467 29.20 3.27 -16.67
C ASN A 467 29.50 2.97 -18.15
N LEU A 468 29.25 1.75 -18.62
CA LEU A 468 29.40 1.43 -20.05
C LEU A 468 28.43 2.24 -20.93
N ALA A 469 27.21 2.46 -20.47
CA ALA A 469 26.25 3.31 -21.16
C ALA A 469 26.62 4.80 -21.09
N ARG A 470 27.24 5.25 -19.98
CA ARG A 470 27.80 6.60 -19.84
C ARG A 470 28.90 6.85 -20.88
N ASP A 471 29.81 5.90 -21.05
CA ASP A 471 30.92 6.02 -22.01
C ASP A 471 30.40 6.12 -23.46
N ASN A 472 29.31 5.41 -23.76
CA ASN A 472 28.64 5.47 -25.07
C ASN A 472 27.66 6.66 -25.23
N HIS A 473 27.47 7.48 -24.19
CA HIS A 473 26.50 8.59 -24.15
C HIS A 473 25.03 8.15 -24.35
N ASP A 474 24.70 6.90 -24.02
CA ASP A 474 23.36 6.32 -24.17
C ASP A 474 22.45 6.67 -22.97
N TYR A 475 22.09 7.94 -22.82
CA TYR A 475 21.30 8.43 -21.68
C TYR A 475 19.92 7.75 -21.56
N ALA A 476 19.30 7.40 -22.69
CA ALA A 476 18.01 6.70 -22.70
C ALA A 476 18.09 5.28 -22.12
N TYR A 477 19.23 4.59 -22.34
CA TYR A 477 19.46 3.28 -21.73
C TYR A 477 19.67 3.42 -20.21
N ILE A 478 20.43 4.41 -19.76
CA ILE A 478 20.63 4.70 -18.33
C ILE A 478 19.28 4.93 -17.65
N GLU A 479 18.41 5.73 -18.27
CA GLU A 479 17.07 6.02 -17.76
C GLU A 479 16.21 4.74 -17.68
N LEU A 480 16.12 3.96 -18.78
CA LEU A 480 15.35 2.72 -18.83
C LEU A 480 15.84 1.65 -17.85
N ALA A 481 17.16 1.46 -17.75
CA ALA A 481 17.77 0.51 -16.83
C ALA A 481 17.54 0.91 -15.37
N SER A 482 17.58 2.21 -15.08
CA SER A 482 17.27 2.76 -13.75
C SER A 482 15.80 2.55 -13.39
N ILE A 483 14.87 2.85 -14.30
CA ILE A 483 13.43 2.59 -14.11
C ILE A 483 13.18 1.11 -13.81
N LEU A 484 13.76 0.20 -14.62
CA LEU A 484 13.59 -1.24 -14.46
C LEU A 484 14.13 -1.74 -13.12
N THR A 485 15.29 -1.23 -12.68
CA THR A 485 15.92 -1.60 -11.41
C THR A 485 15.10 -1.09 -10.22
N ILE A 486 14.71 0.18 -10.20
CA ILE A 486 13.91 0.77 -9.12
C ILE A 486 12.53 0.09 -9.06
N ALA A 487 11.89 -0.17 -10.21
CA ALA A 487 10.60 -0.87 -10.26
C ALA A 487 10.72 -2.29 -9.68
N TYR A 488 11.83 -2.98 -9.92
CA TYR A 488 12.08 -4.28 -9.32
C TYR A 488 12.26 -4.20 -7.80
N LEU A 489 13.06 -3.25 -7.31
CA LEU A 489 13.25 -3.01 -5.86
C LEU A 489 11.92 -2.64 -5.18
N CYS A 490 11.10 -1.80 -5.81
CA CYS A 490 9.72 -1.51 -5.38
C CYS A 490 8.90 -2.78 -5.27
N PHE A 491 8.89 -3.60 -6.33
CA PHE A 491 8.10 -4.82 -6.36
C PHE A 491 8.51 -5.78 -5.24
N CYS A 492 9.81 -5.99 -5.01
CA CYS A 492 10.31 -6.78 -3.90
C CYS A 492 9.91 -6.22 -2.53
N ALA A 493 10.14 -4.92 -2.29
CA ALA A 493 9.84 -4.29 -1.00
C ALA A 493 8.34 -4.36 -0.67
N TYR A 494 7.46 -3.98 -1.61
CA TYR A 494 6.02 -3.98 -1.37
C TYR A 494 5.43 -5.39 -1.33
N PHE A 495 5.95 -6.34 -2.12
CA PHE A 495 5.55 -7.74 -2.01
C PHE A 495 5.79 -8.27 -0.60
N SER A 496 6.93 -7.94 0.02
CA SER A 496 7.23 -8.29 1.42
C SER A 496 6.24 -7.66 2.40
N VAL A 497 5.93 -6.38 2.24
CA VAL A 497 4.99 -5.65 3.11
C VAL A 497 3.63 -6.35 3.19
N PHE A 498 3.06 -6.77 2.05
CA PHE A 498 1.75 -7.42 2.03
C PHE A 498 1.78 -8.90 2.44
N LYS A 499 2.96 -9.53 2.48
CA LYS A 499 3.14 -10.95 2.84
C LYS A 499 3.41 -11.16 4.32
N ILE A 500 4.06 -10.21 4.99
CA ILE A 500 4.43 -10.34 6.41
C ILE A 500 3.18 -10.27 7.29
N ARG A 501 2.95 -11.31 8.12
CA ARG A 501 1.72 -11.45 8.94
C ARG A 501 1.49 -10.31 9.93
N ILE A 502 2.56 -9.72 10.48
CA ILE A 502 2.49 -8.54 11.38
C ILE A 502 1.82 -7.34 10.68
N LEU A 503 1.94 -7.25 9.35
CA LEU A 503 1.34 -6.21 8.52
C LEU A 503 0.07 -6.69 7.77
N ASN A 504 -0.28 -7.98 7.87
CA ASN A 504 -1.47 -8.58 7.24
C ASN A 504 -2.79 -8.12 7.88
N TYR A 505 -2.73 -7.23 8.88
CA TYR A 505 -3.89 -6.46 9.32
C TYR A 505 -4.42 -5.53 8.20
N TYR A 506 -3.57 -5.19 7.22
CA TYR A 506 -3.85 -4.25 6.15
C TYR A 506 -3.95 -4.99 4.80
N TYR A 507 -5.14 -5.01 4.19
CA TYR A 507 -5.43 -5.75 2.96
C TYR A 507 -5.92 -4.81 1.86
N ILE A 508 -5.31 -4.89 0.67
CA ILE A 508 -5.80 -4.20 -0.53
C ILE A 508 -6.62 -5.18 -1.36
N ALA A 509 -7.92 -4.94 -1.44
CA ALA A 509 -8.85 -5.74 -2.22
C ALA A 509 -9.18 -5.01 -3.55
N PRO A 510 -9.02 -5.65 -4.72
CA PRO A 510 -9.46 -5.06 -5.97
C PRO A 510 -11.00 -4.93 -6.00
N HIS A 511 -11.52 -4.06 -6.88
CA HIS A 511 -12.97 -3.80 -7.08
C HIS A 511 -13.62 -2.97 -5.98
N HIS A 512 -12.93 -1.91 -5.53
CA HIS A 512 -13.46 -0.93 -4.55
C HIS A 512 -13.83 -1.58 -3.21
N GLN A 513 -13.11 -2.64 -2.85
CA GLN A 513 -13.35 -3.42 -1.64
C GLN A 513 -12.32 -3.10 -0.54
N THR A 514 -11.37 -2.19 -0.81
CA THR A 514 -10.35 -1.79 0.17
C THR A 514 -10.93 -0.80 1.17
N ASN A 515 -10.71 -1.07 2.46
CA ASN A 515 -11.09 -0.18 3.54
C ASN A 515 -10.21 1.08 3.56
N GLU A 516 -10.75 2.19 4.04
CA GLU A 516 -10.03 3.47 4.23
C GLU A 516 -8.69 3.28 4.98
N HIS A 517 -8.73 2.53 6.07
CA HIS A 517 -7.57 2.28 6.92
C HIS A 517 -6.43 1.56 6.18
N SER A 518 -6.75 0.59 5.32
CA SER A 518 -5.75 -0.14 4.52
C SER A 518 -5.19 0.72 3.39
N LEU A 519 -6.00 1.62 2.86
CA LEU A 519 -5.59 2.58 1.83
C LEU A 519 -4.60 3.61 2.40
N ILE A 520 -4.92 4.22 3.56
CA ILE A 520 -4.03 5.15 4.28
C ILE A 520 -2.70 4.48 4.62
N PHE A 521 -2.75 3.26 5.16
CA PHE A 521 -1.55 2.49 5.49
C PHE A 521 -0.66 2.25 4.27
N THR A 522 -1.26 1.92 3.12
CA THR A 522 -0.51 1.75 1.87
C THR A 522 0.15 3.05 1.44
N GLY A 523 -0.56 4.18 1.54
CA GLY A 523 0.02 5.50 1.30
C GLY A 523 1.18 5.84 2.24
N MET A 524 1.06 5.47 3.52
CA MET A 524 2.11 5.69 4.51
C MET A 524 3.36 4.86 4.19
N MET A 525 3.19 3.60 3.79
CA MET A 525 4.32 2.74 3.40
C MET A 525 4.98 3.21 2.10
N LEU A 526 4.19 3.68 1.12
CA LEU A 526 4.72 4.27 -0.11
C LEU A 526 5.58 5.50 0.18
N CYS A 527 5.06 6.49 0.93
CA CYS A 527 5.81 7.72 1.22
C CYS A 527 7.06 7.46 2.09
N ARG A 528 7.02 6.44 2.95
CA ARG A 528 8.11 6.13 3.87
C ARG A 528 9.24 5.29 3.25
N LEU A 529 8.91 4.33 2.39
CA LEU A 529 9.89 3.39 1.83
C LEU A 529 10.50 3.88 0.51
N THR A 530 9.82 4.74 -0.24
CA THR A 530 10.32 5.20 -1.55
C THR A 530 11.62 6.00 -1.42
N PRO A 531 11.75 6.98 -0.49
CA PRO A 531 12.99 7.72 -0.37
C PRO A 531 14.23 6.86 -0.05
N PRO A 532 14.24 6.02 1.00
CA PRO A 532 15.42 5.19 1.30
C PRO A 532 15.73 4.18 0.20
N MET A 533 14.72 3.74 -0.56
CA MET A 533 14.94 2.89 -1.74
C MET A 533 15.69 3.61 -2.85
N CYS A 534 15.39 4.88 -3.07
CA CYS A 534 16.09 5.70 -4.05
C CYS A 534 17.56 5.92 -3.64
N LEU A 535 17.82 6.17 -2.35
CA LEU A 535 19.20 6.21 -1.82
C LEU A 535 19.92 4.88 -1.99
N ASN A 536 19.25 3.76 -1.68
CA ASN A 536 19.80 2.43 -1.87
C ASN A 536 20.18 2.18 -3.34
N PHE A 537 19.30 2.54 -4.28
CA PHE A 537 19.58 2.47 -5.71
C PHE A 537 20.77 3.36 -6.14
N LEU A 538 20.86 4.60 -5.64
CA LEU A 538 22.00 5.49 -5.92
C LEU A 538 23.33 4.90 -5.43
N GLY A 539 23.31 4.22 -4.28
CA GLY A 539 24.44 3.45 -3.77
C GLY A 539 24.86 2.30 -4.71
N LEU A 540 23.90 1.54 -5.24
CA LEU A 540 24.16 0.44 -6.18
C LEU A 540 24.86 0.88 -7.47
N ILE A 541 24.59 2.09 -7.95
CA ILE A 541 25.15 2.64 -9.19
C ILE A 541 26.41 3.49 -8.97
N HIS A 542 26.93 3.55 -7.74
CA HIS A 542 28.11 4.35 -7.36
C HIS A 542 27.97 5.87 -7.61
N LEU A 543 26.73 6.38 -7.59
CA LEU A 543 26.43 7.81 -7.73
C LEU A 543 26.18 8.50 -6.37
N ASP A 544 26.39 7.77 -5.28
CA ASP A 544 26.28 8.29 -3.91
C ASP A 544 27.61 8.88 -3.41
N SER A 545 27.54 10.07 -2.80
CA SER A 545 28.71 10.85 -2.32
C SER A 545 29.51 10.10 -1.24
N HIS A 546 28.80 9.25 -0.50
CA HIS A 546 29.30 8.44 0.60
C HIS A 546 30.30 7.36 0.14
N VAL A 547 30.14 6.84 -1.08
CA VAL A 547 31.04 5.85 -1.68
C VAL A 547 32.11 6.54 -2.52
N THR A 548 31.78 7.69 -3.13
CA THR A 548 32.62 8.32 -4.15
C THR A 548 33.25 9.64 -3.69
N SER A 549 33.61 9.78 -2.41
CA SER A 549 34.32 10.96 -1.87
C SER A 549 35.74 11.19 -2.47
N SER A 550 36.12 10.44 -3.52
CA SER A 550 37.45 10.43 -4.13
C SER A 550 37.46 10.70 -5.64
N PHE A 551 36.30 10.76 -6.30
CA PHE A 551 36.21 11.14 -7.73
C PHE A 551 35.31 12.37 -7.82
N ASN A 552 35.68 13.36 -8.64
CA ASN A 552 34.92 14.60 -8.86
C ASN A 552 33.59 14.34 -9.60
N ILE A 553 32.68 13.55 -9.01
CA ILE A 553 31.39 13.19 -9.58
C ILE A 553 30.33 14.18 -9.08
N VAL A 554 29.61 14.78 -10.01
CA VAL A 554 28.44 15.62 -9.76
C VAL A 554 27.38 14.76 -9.11
N GLU A 555 26.92 15.19 -7.94
CA GLU A 555 25.85 14.53 -7.21
C GLU A 555 24.48 14.88 -7.79
N THR A 556 23.54 13.93 -7.65
CA THR A 556 22.15 14.13 -8.07
C THR A 556 21.48 15.27 -7.31
N SER A 557 20.48 15.89 -7.94
CA SER A 557 19.66 16.93 -7.31
C SER A 557 18.90 16.37 -6.10
N TYR A 558 18.55 15.08 -6.16
CA TYR A 558 17.93 14.30 -5.09
C TYR A 558 18.81 14.20 -3.84
N THR A 559 20.06 13.73 -3.96
CA THR A 559 21.00 13.55 -2.83
C THR A 559 21.21 14.85 -2.05
N LYS A 560 21.31 15.98 -2.77
CA LYS A 560 21.49 17.32 -2.16
C LYS A 560 20.35 17.74 -1.22
N ILE A 561 19.13 17.25 -1.44
CA ILE A 561 17.94 17.63 -0.67
C ILE A 561 17.63 16.61 0.42
N MET A 562 17.84 15.33 0.12
CA MET A 562 17.64 14.25 1.09
C MET A 562 18.71 14.26 2.20
N GLY A 563 19.83 14.94 1.95
CA GLY A 563 20.91 15.18 2.89
C GLY A 563 21.96 14.10 2.82
N HIS A 564 23.23 14.50 2.98
CA HIS A 564 24.33 13.57 3.15
C HIS A 564 24.20 12.89 4.51
N MET A 565 24.27 11.57 4.53
CA MET A 565 24.36 10.79 5.77
C MET A 565 25.71 11.05 6.51
N ASP A 566 26.60 11.82 5.88
CA ASP A 566 28.00 12.09 6.25
C ASP A 566 28.20 12.89 7.55
N VAL A 567 27.13 13.46 8.14
CA VAL A 567 27.28 14.31 9.34
C VAL A 567 27.53 13.49 10.61
N ILE A 568 27.32 12.17 10.58
CA ILE A 568 27.77 11.25 11.64
C ILE A 568 28.56 10.10 11.01
N ALA A 569 29.87 10.31 10.81
CA ALA A 569 30.80 9.31 10.26
C ALA A 569 30.71 7.93 10.96
N ILE A 570 30.39 7.90 12.26
CA ILE A 570 30.17 6.65 13.01
C ILE A 570 28.99 5.83 12.46
N ILE A 571 27.92 6.49 12.03
CA ILE A 571 26.74 5.83 11.45
C ILE A 571 27.01 5.46 10.00
N SER A 572 27.73 6.31 9.27
CA SER A 572 28.01 6.14 7.84
C SER A 572 29.00 4.98 7.57
N ASP A 573 30.08 4.86 8.34
CA ASP A 573 31.02 3.74 8.25
C ASP A 573 30.40 2.40 8.66
N GLY A 574 29.57 2.41 9.72
CA GLY A 574 28.82 1.24 10.14
C GLY A 574 27.80 0.81 9.08
N PHE A 575 27.16 1.77 8.40
CA PHE A 575 26.16 1.51 7.39
C PHE A 575 26.72 0.66 6.23
N ASN A 576 27.88 1.05 5.70
CA ASN A 576 28.53 0.37 4.57
C ASN A 576 28.95 -1.08 4.87
N ILE A 577 29.22 -1.39 6.13
CA ILE A 577 29.67 -2.73 6.54
C ILE A 577 28.46 -3.60 6.91
N TYR A 578 27.55 -3.09 7.76
CA TYR A 578 26.52 -3.94 8.36
C TYR A 578 25.31 -4.18 7.46
N PHE A 579 24.90 -3.22 6.63
CA PHE A 579 23.70 -3.36 5.81
C PHE A 579 23.84 -4.43 4.71
N PRO A 580 24.94 -4.50 3.94
CA PRO A 580 25.17 -5.60 3.01
C PRO A 580 25.18 -6.98 3.69
N ILE A 581 25.88 -7.09 4.83
CA ILE A 581 25.93 -8.33 5.62
C ILE A 581 24.52 -8.73 6.06
N LEU A 582 23.73 -7.76 6.54
CA LEU A 582 22.36 -7.98 6.97
C LEU A 582 21.45 -8.45 5.82
N ILE A 583 21.55 -7.84 4.62
CA ILE A 583 20.78 -8.26 3.44
C ILE A 583 21.10 -9.71 3.08
N VAL A 584 22.39 -10.07 3.01
CA VAL A 584 22.81 -11.45 2.68
C VAL A 584 22.34 -12.43 3.74
N LEU A 585 22.54 -12.12 5.01
CA LEU A 585 22.10 -12.95 6.12
C LEU A 585 20.59 -13.17 6.07
N LEU A 586 19.81 -12.11 5.83
CA LEU A 586 18.36 -12.21 5.69
C LEU A 586 17.98 -13.06 4.47
N CYS A 587 18.63 -12.89 3.33
CA CYS A 587 18.41 -13.73 2.15
C CYS A 587 18.71 -15.21 2.42
N ILE A 588 19.78 -15.53 3.14
CA ILE A 588 20.12 -16.91 3.52
C ILE A 588 19.05 -17.46 4.49
N CYS A 589 18.69 -16.68 5.51
CA CYS A 589 17.67 -17.05 6.48
C CYS A 589 16.31 -17.31 5.83
N THR A 590 15.89 -16.47 4.90
CA THR A 590 14.63 -16.62 4.15
C THR A 590 14.72 -17.78 3.16
N TYR A 591 15.88 -17.96 2.51
CA TYR A 591 16.11 -19.08 1.61
C TYR A 591 15.95 -20.43 2.30
N PHE A 592 16.57 -20.60 3.48
CA PHE A 592 16.47 -21.83 4.26
C PHE A 592 15.23 -21.90 5.16
N SER A 593 14.32 -20.92 5.09
CA SER A 593 13.13 -20.83 5.95
C SER A 593 13.48 -20.93 7.45
N LEU A 594 14.64 -20.40 7.87
CA LEU A 594 15.12 -20.51 9.25
C LEU A 594 14.16 -19.88 10.25
N GLY A 595 13.49 -18.79 9.86
CA GLY A 595 12.51 -18.10 10.70
C GLY A 595 11.36 -19.02 11.13
N SER A 596 10.68 -19.67 10.18
CA SER A 596 9.59 -20.60 10.49
C SER A 596 10.08 -21.82 11.29
N ARG A 597 11.27 -22.33 10.96
CA ARG A 597 11.87 -23.47 11.68
C ARG A 597 12.22 -23.13 13.13
N LEU A 598 12.80 -21.96 13.40
CA LEU A 598 13.08 -21.49 14.75
C LEU A 598 11.80 -21.24 15.56
N LEU A 599 10.78 -20.65 14.93
CA LEU A 599 9.46 -20.47 15.55
C LEU A 599 8.79 -21.81 15.87
N SER A 600 8.97 -22.82 15.01
CA SER A 600 8.46 -24.17 15.25
C SER A 600 9.19 -24.85 16.42
N LEU A 601 10.50 -24.63 16.58
CA LEU A 601 11.29 -25.09 17.73
C LEU A 601 10.88 -24.40 19.03
N LEU A 602 10.42 -23.14 18.97
CA LEU A 602 9.89 -22.40 20.11
C LEU A 602 8.42 -22.73 20.45
N GLY A 603 7.81 -23.69 19.74
CA GLY A 603 6.47 -24.19 20.02
C GLY A 603 5.33 -23.38 19.40
N PHE A 604 5.61 -22.39 18.55
CA PHE A 604 4.56 -21.59 17.90
C PHE A 604 4.14 -22.20 16.55
N GLN A 605 3.33 -23.26 16.58
CA GLN A 605 2.79 -23.89 15.37
C GLN A 605 1.87 -22.97 14.55
N GLN A 606 1.32 -21.91 15.14
CA GLN A 606 0.45 -20.96 14.45
C GLN A 606 1.20 -20.11 13.39
N PHE A 607 2.54 -20.09 13.39
CA PHE A 607 3.37 -19.40 12.39
C PHE A 607 3.97 -20.32 11.32
N ILE A 608 3.42 -21.53 11.12
CA ILE A 608 3.74 -22.36 9.95
C ILE A 608 3.52 -21.53 8.67
N GLY A 609 4.62 -21.21 8.00
CA GLY A 609 4.64 -20.50 6.73
C GLY A 609 4.00 -21.33 5.61
N ASP A 610 3.85 -20.72 4.43
CA ASP A 610 3.29 -21.39 3.24
C ASP A 610 4.10 -22.64 2.78
N ASP A 611 5.32 -22.84 3.31
CA ASP A 611 6.25 -23.91 2.91
C ASP A 611 6.01 -25.28 3.60
N ASP A 612 5.42 -25.32 4.80
CA ASP A 612 5.11 -26.57 5.52
C ASP A 612 3.59 -26.82 5.54
N MET A 613 3.01 -26.94 4.35
CA MET A 613 1.60 -27.22 4.15
C MET A 613 1.25 -28.60 4.74
N THR A 614 0.47 -28.63 5.81
CA THR A 614 -0.03 -29.88 6.39
C THR A 614 -1.13 -30.46 5.50
N GLY A 615 -1.09 -31.78 5.27
CA GLY A 615 -2.10 -32.48 4.45
C GLY A 615 -3.51 -32.29 5.03
N GLU A 616 -3.63 -32.33 6.36
CA GLU A 616 -4.89 -32.17 7.08
C GLU A 616 -5.60 -30.82 6.81
N LEU A 617 -4.90 -29.68 6.97
CA LEU A 617 -5.50 -28.37 6.65
C LEU A 617 -5.81 -28.22 5.16
N THR A 618 -5.05 -28.90 4.29
CA THR A 618 -5.32 -28.87 2.84
C THR A 618 -6.61 -29.62 2.52
N ASP A 619 -6.84 -30.77 3.17
CA ASP A 619 -8.04 -31.57 2.98
C ASP A 619 -9.27 -30.88 3.59
N GLU A 620 -9.13 -30.27 4.78
CA GLU A 620 -10.17 -29.40 5.37
C GLU A 620 -10.55 -28.26 4.40
N GLY A 621 -9.55 -27.57 3.84
CA GLY A 621 -9.74 -26.50 2.86
C GLY A 621 -10.49 -26.97 1.61
N ARG A 622 -10.19 -28.18 1.12
CA ARG A 622 -10.89 -28.80 -0.01
C ARG A 622 -12.35 -29.08 0.33
N GLU A 623 -12.64 -29.60 1.51
CA GLU A 623 -14.01 -29.85 1.95
C GLU A 623 -14.83 -28.56 2.09
N LEU A 624 -14.21 -27.50 2.61
CA LEU A 624 -14.80 -26.16 2.71
C LEU A 624 -15.18 -25.62 1.33
N VAL A 625 -14.30 -25.71 0.34
CA VAL A 625 -14.60 -25.29 -1.05
C VAL A 625 -15.77 -26.09 -1.63
N LYS A 626 -15.77 -27.42 -1.44
CA LYS A 626 -16.89 -28.28 -1.89
C LYS A 626 -18.21 -27.90 -1.21
N ARG A 627 -18.17 -27.52 0.07
CA ARG A 627 -19.36 -27.08 0.82
C ARG A 627 -19.88 -25.75 0.30
N GLU A 628 -18.99 -24.78 0.07
CA GLU A 628 -19.36 -23.47 -0.47
C GLU A 628 -19.88 -23.57 -1.90
N ARG A 629 -19.26 -24.39 -2.76
CA ARG A 629 -19.75 -24.65 -4.12
C ARG A 629 -21.18 -25.19 -4.11
N ARG A 630 -21.46 -26.19 -3.26
CA ARG A 630 -22.83 -26.73 -3.06
C ARG A 630 -23.81 -25.68 -2.54
N LYS A 631 -23.37 -24.74 -1.69
CA LYS A 631 -24.24 -23.63 -1.24
C LYS A 631 -24.53 -22.65 -2.38
N VAL A 632 -23.54 -22.30 -3.19
CA VAL A 632 -23.70 -21.40 -4.34
C VAL A 632 -24.59 -22.02 -5.40
N GLU A 633 -24.38 -23.29 -5.75
CA GLU A 633 -25.20 -24.03 -6.72
C GLU A 633 -26.68 -24.06 -6.27
N ARG A 634 -26.94 -24.41 -5.01
CA ARG A 634 -28.30 -24.38 -4.43
C ARG A 634 -28.95 -22.99 -4.52
N LYS A 635 -28.17 -21.93 -4.25
CA LYS A 635 -28.67 -20.55 -4.34
C LYS A 635 -29.00 -20.15 -5.77
N VAL A 636 -28.12 -20.48 -6.73
CA VAL A 636 -28.34 -20.22 -8.16
C VAL A 636 -29.55 -21.00 -8.68
N GLU A 637 -29.69 -22.26 -8.29
CA GLU A 637 -30.85 -23.08 -8.65
C GLU A 637 -32.14 -22.50 -8.06
N GLY A 638 -32.14 -22.10 -6.79
CA GLY A 638 -33.26 -21.42 -6.13
C GLY A 638 -33.65 -20.11 -6.82
N ASP A 639 -32.66 -19.27 -7.17
CA ASP A 639 -32.89 -18.01 -7.88
C ASP A 639 -33.41 -18.25 -9.31
N THR A 640 -32.91 -19.28 -9.99
CA THR A 640 -33.37 -19.66 -11.34
C THR A 640 -34.80 -20.17 -11.30
N ARG A 641 -35.14 -21.01 -10.32
CA ARG A 641 -36.52 -21.45 -10.07
C ARG A 641 -37.43 -20.27 -9.76
N ARG A 642 -36.98 -19.31 -8.95
CA ARG A 642 -37.74 -18.09 -8.63
C ARG A 642 -37.96 -17.20 -9.85
N LYS A 643 -36.95 -17.04 -10.72
CA LYS A 643 -37.07 -16.33 -12.00
C LYS A 643 -38.06 -17.03 -12.92
N MET A 644 -37.92 -18.33 -13.13
CA MET A 644 -38.86 -19.11 -13.94
C MET A 644 -40.30 -19.04 -13.40
N TRP A 645 -40.49 -19.08 -12.08
CA TRP A 645 -41.80 -18.89 -11.46
C TRP A 645 -42.35 -17.48 -11.73
N THR A 646 -41.51 -16.45 -11.59
CA THR A 646 -41.89 -15.06 -11.83
C THR A 646 -42.18 -14.81 -13.32
N GLU A 647 -41.46 -15.43 -14.24
CA GLU A 647 -41.73 -15.31 -15.68
C GLU A 647 -43.01 -16.05 -16.09
N ARG A 648 -43.29 -17.22 -15.48
CA ARG A 648 -44.50 -17.99 -15.77
C ARG A 648 -45.77 -17.42 -15.14
N PHE A 649 -45.68 -16.83 -13.95
CA PHE A 649 -46.85 -16.43 -13.16
C PHE A 649 -46.87 -14.94 -12.77
N GLY A 650 -45.77 -14.20 -12.96
CA GLY A 650 -45.63 -12.81 -12.50
C GLY A 650 -46.30 -11.76 -13.37
N ASN A 651 -46.64 -12.08 -14.63
CA ASN A 651 -47.40 -11.16 -15.49
C ASN A 651 -48.92 -11.16 -15.24
N GLY A 652 -49.43 -11.93 -14.27
CA GLY A 652 -50.87 -11.98 -13.92
C GLY A 652 -51.22 -11.62 -12.47
N ALA A 653 -50.24 -11.34 -11.61
CA ALA A 653 -50.46 -11.21 -10.17
C ALA A 653 -50.97 -9.83 -9.71
N THR A 654 -51.32 -8.93 -10.63
CA THR A 654 -51.97 -7.64 -10.31
C THR A 654 -53.48 -7.63 -10.58
N ALA A 655 -54.08 -8.74 -11.04
CA ALA A 655 -55.50 -8.77 -11.42
C ALA A 655 -56.37 -9.81 -10.68
N ILE A 656 -55.92 -10.35 -9.54
CA ILE A 656 -56.76 -11.24 -8.72
C ILE A 656 -56.68 -10.78 -7.27
N LYS A 657 -57.43 -9.72 -6.94
CA LYS A 657 -57.66 -9.33 -5.54
C LYS A 657 -59.12 -9.39 -5.09
N ASP A 658 -60.02 -9.82 -5.96
CA ASP A 658 -61.44 -9.96 -5.62
C ASP A 658 -61.99 -11.31 -6.13
N ILE A 659 -61.77 -12.38 -5.36
CA ILE A 659 -62.60 -13.58 -5.43
C ILE A 659 -62.95 -13.97 -3.99
N PRO A 660 -64.25 -14.01 -3.61
CA PRO A 660 -64.64 -14.50 -2.30
C PRO A 660 -64.39 -16.01 -2.23
N VAL A 661 -63.60 -16.42 -1.25
CA VAL A 661 -63.28 -17.83 -0.98
C VAL A 661 -64.53 -18.50 -0.40
N SER A 662 -65.32 -19.17 -1.24
CA SER A 662 -66.19 -20.26 -0.80
C SER A 662 -65.39 -21.57 -0.91
N GLY A 663 -65.34 -22.31 0.20
CA GLY A 663 -64.47 -23.47 0.35
C GLY A 663 -64.79 -24.60 -0.61
N GLU A 664 -63.77 -25.08 -1.30
CA GLU A 664 -63.48 -26.51 -1.52
C GLU A 664 -62.05 -26.61 -2.08
N ARG A 665 -61.24 -27.44 -1.42
CA ARG A 665 -59.79 -27.55 -1.66
C ARG A 665 -59.54 -28.65 -2.68
N GLU A 666 -59.73 -28.38 -3.97
CA GLU A 666 -59.26 -29.29 -5.02
C GLU A 666 -57.73 -29.23 -5.12
N LYS A 667 -57.09 -30.36 -4.86
CA LYS A 667 -55.65 -30.56 -5.05
C LYS A 667 -55.36 -30.63 -6.55
N PHE A 668 -54.78 -29.57 -7.11
CA PHE A 668 -54.11 -29.66 -8.41
C PHE A 668 -52.80 -30.44 -8.26
N SER A 669 -52.75 -31.66 -8.81
CA SER A 669 -51.52 -32.43 -9.00
C SER A 669 -50.78 -31.93 -10.25
N VAL A 670 -49.49 -31.60 -10.09
CA VAL A 670 -48.58 -31.32 -11.21
C VAL A 670 -48.33 -32.63 -11.98
N ALA A 671 -48.37 -32.58 -13.32
CA ALA A 671 -48.16 -33.74 -14.17
C ALA A 671 -46.73 -34.31 -14.05
N ARG A 672 -46.65 -35.63 -13.88
CA ARG A 672 -45.44 -36.46 -13.74
C ARG A 672 -44.68 -36.54 -15.08
N SER A 673 -43.36 -36.44 -15.06
CA SER A 673 -42.50 -36.87 -16.18
C SER A 673 -42.46 -38.41 -16.21
N PRO A 674 -42.46 -39.09 -17.37
CA PRO A 674 -42.67 -40.55 -17.43
C PRO A 674 -41.49 -41.41 -16.94
N ASP A 675 -40.36 -40.82 -16.56
CA ASP A 675 -39.07 -41.54 -16.49
C ASP A 675 -38.37 -41.56 -15.12
N GLU A 676 -39.04 -41.19 -14.01
CA GLU A 676 -38.45 -41.33 -12.67
C GLU A 676 -39.06 -42.52 -11.91
N SER A 677 -38.21 -43.51 -11.56
CA SER A 677 -38.60 -44.63 -10.69
C SER A 677 -38.51 -44.22 -9.22
N ASP A 678 -39.48 -44.66 -8.41
CA ASP A 678 -39.59 -44.37 -6.97
C ASP A 678 -38.36 -44.82 -6.13
N ARG A 679 -37.46 -45.62 -6.74
CA ARG A 679 -36.24 -46.12 -6.09
C ARG A 679 -35.13 -45.06 -5.94
N THR A 680 -35.17 -44.01 -6.75
CA THR A 680 -34.20 -42.89 -6.70
C THR A 680 -34.52 -41.86 -5.61
N GLU A 681 -35.74 -41.86 -5.08
CA GLU A 681 -36.20 -40.91 -4.05
C GLU A 681 -35.74 -41.34 -2.64
N LEU A 682 -35.73 -42.64 -2.35
CA LEU A 682 -35.31 -43.20 -1.06
C LEU A 682 -33.80 -43.06 -0.76
N LEU A 683 -32.96 -42.94 -1.79
CA LEU A 683 -31.51 -42.73 -1.63
C LEU A 683 -31.13 -41.25 -1.42
N ARG A 684 -32.09 -40.32 -1.59
CA ARG A 684 -31.89 -38.88 -1.36
C ARG A 684 -32.24 -38.43 0.06
N GLN A 685 -32.90 -39.28 0.86
CA GLN A 685 -33.43 -38.92 2.19
C GLN A 685 -32.51 -39.25 3.37
N VAL A 686 -31.23 -39.54 3.16
CA VAL A 686 -30.27 -39.56 4.28
C VAL A 686 -29.61 -38.18 4.36
N GLU A 687 -30.32 -37.23 4.95
CA GLU A 687 -29.71 -35.98 5.44
C GLU A 687 -28.79 -36.32 6.64
N PRO A 688 -27.55 -35.81 6.68
CA PRO A 688 -26.82 -35.76 7.94
C PRO A 688 -27.51 -34.74 8.86
N VAL A 689 -27.84 -35.18 10.07
CA VAL A 689 -28.49 -34.36 11.11
C VAL A 689 -27.67 -33.09 11.36
N ASP A 690 -28.21 -31.95 10.98
CA ASP A 690 -27.66 -30.62 11.26
C ASP A 690 -28.25 -30.09 12.57
N TYR A 691 -27.47 -30.12 13.65
CA TYR A 691 -27.91 -29.72 15.00
C TYR A 691 -28.06 -28.20 15.18
N THR A 692 -27.97 -27.40 14.11
CA THR A 692 -27.96 -25.94 14.19
C THR A 692 -29.26 -25.25 13.77
N GLU A 693 -30.18 -25.92 13.07
CA GLU A 693 -31.43 -25.30 12.58
C GLU A 693 -32.57 -25.27 13.63
N ASP A 694 -32.60 -26.20 14.60
CA ASP A 694 -33.70 -26.31 15.59
C ASP A 694 -33.82 -25.12 16.57
N ARG A 695 -32.83 -24.21 16.62
CA ARG A 695 -32.90 -23.00 17.47
C ARG A 695 -33.57 -21.81 16.80
N ALA A 696 -33.65 -21.78 15.46
CA ALA A 696 -34.25 -20.67 14.73
C ALA A 696 -35.78 -20.83 14.62
N ASP A 697 -36.28 -22.06 14.50
CA ASP A 697 -37.69 -22.33 14.27
C ASP A 697 -38.55 -22.27 15.55
N MET A 698 -38.00 -22.54 16.73
CA MET A 698 -38.74 -22.36 17.99
C MET A 698 -39.10 -20.89 18.28
N LEU A 699 -38.33 -19.91 17.77
CA LEU A 699 -38.64 -18.49 17.93
C LEU A 699 -39.73 -18.00 16.96
N ALA A 700 -39.78 -18.59 15.76
CA ALA A 700 -40.75 -18.26 14.73
C ALA A 700 -42.17 -18.77 15.09
N ASP A 701 -42.27 -19.92 15.75
CA ASP A 701 -43.55 -20.44 16.23
C ASP A 701 -44.08 -19.70 17.47
N TYR A 702 -43.20 -19.17 18.34
CA TYR A 702 -43.63 -18.32 19.47
C TYR A 702 -44.20 -16.97 19.02
N THR A 703 -43.74 -16.43 17.88
CA THR A 703 -44.28 -15.17 17.33
C THR A 703 -45.65 -15.36 16.65
N ARG A 704 -45.98 -16.59 16.23
CA ARG A 704 -47.26 -16.91 15.57
C ARG A 704 -48.40 -17.08 16.57
N SER A 705 -48.13 -17.58 17.78
CA SER A 705 -49.15 -17.83 18.80
C SER A 705 -49.68 -16.57 19.50
N LEU A 706 -48.96 -15.43 19.38
CA LEU A 706 -49.36 -14.15 20.00
C LEU A 706 -50.40 -13.36 19.20
N ASN A 707 -50.71 -13.75 17.94
CA ASN A 707 -51.60 -13.00 17.04
C ASN A 707 -53.03 -13.53 16.93
N THR A 708 -53.43 -14.53 17.71
CA THR A 708 -54.81 -15.03 17.73
C THR A 708 -55.48 -14.76 19.08
N ARG A 709 -56.23 -13.65 19.16
CA ARG A 709 -57.30 -13.48 20.17
C ARG A 709 -58.67 -13.66 19.51
N PRO A 710 -59.62 -14.33 20.18
CA PRO A 710 -60.94 -14.63 19.62
C PRO A 710 -61.85 -13.39 19.66
N SER A 711 -62.59 -13.21 18.57
CA SER A 711 -63.64 -12.21 18.38
C SER A 711 -64.85 -12.45 19.29
N GLY A 712 -65.20 -11.45 20.10
CA GLY A 712 -66.47 -11.32 20.81
C GLY A 712 -67.17 -10.02 20.42
N LEU A 713 -68.46 -10.11 20.10
CA LEU A 713 -69.40 -9.02 19.74
C LEU A 713 -69.40 -7.84 20.73
N GLN A 714 -69.42 -6.59 20.24
CA GLN A 714 -70.58 -5.67 20.35
C GLN A 714 -70.27 -4.35 19.62
N GLY A 715 -71.21 -3.86 18.81
CA GLY A 715 -71.05 -2.65 18.00
C GLY A 715 -71.31 -1.35 18.77
N TYR A 716 -70.79 -0.24 18.23
CA TYR A 716 -71.44 1.07 18.23
C TYR A 716 -70.82 1.96 17.13
N GLN A 717 -71.68 2.62 16.36
CA GLN A 717 -71.34 3.59 15.31
C GLN A 717 -70.74 4.88 15.88
N GLY A 718 -69.86 5.53 15.12
CA GLY A 718 -69.49 6.93 15.34
C GLY A 718 -68.54 7.47 14.27
N GLN A 719 -69.08 8.28 13.35
CA GLN A 719 -68.37 9.05 12.31
C GLN A 719 -67.23 9.92 12.87
N GLY A 720 -66.15 10.10 12.10
CA GLY A 720 -65.18 11.17 12.37
C GLY A 720 -63.93 11.23 11.49
N SER A 721 -64.06 11.87 10.33
CA SER A 721 -63.05 12.65 9.61
C SER A 721 -61.78 11.99 9.02
N ARG A 722 -61.73 12.06 7.68
CA ARG A 722 -60.53 12.01 6.84
C ARG A 722 -59.54 13.11 7.23
N PHE A 723 -58.31 12.74 7.57
CA PHE A 723 -57.12 13.50 7.16
C PHE A 723 -55.99 12.51 6.86
N GLY A 724 -55.72 12.32 5.57
CA GLY A 724 -54.51 11.65 5.11
C GLY A 724 -53.31 12.57 5.32
N SER A 725 -52.39 12.16 6.17
CA SER A 725 -51.02 12.70 6.20
C SER A 725 -50.09 11.61 5.66
N SER A 726 -49.78 11.74 4.38
CA SER A 726 -48.63 11.06 3.76
C SER A 726 -47.36 11.52 4.47
N ARG A 727 -46.82 10.67 5.35
CA ARG A 727 -45.46 10.84 5.91
C ARG A 727 -44.46 10.89 4.74
N PRO A 728 -43.68 11.96 4.57
CA PRO A 728 -42.58 11.95 3.62
C PRO A 728 -41.55 10.91 4.06
N ALA A 729 -40.98 10.18 3.10
CA ALA A 729 -39.76 9.43 3.35
C ALA A 729 -38.70 10.37 3.95
N PRO A 730 -37.93 9.96 4.98
CA PRO A 730 -36.93 10.84 5.56
C PRO A 730 -35.88 11.18 4.49
N SER A 731 -35.86 12.45 4.08
CA SER A 731 -34.77 12.99 3.29
C SER A 731 -33.50 12.85 4.12
N LYS A 732 -32.53 12.09 3.60
CA LYS A 732 -31.19 12.06 4.20
C LYS A 732 -30.64 13.49 4.17
N PRO A 733 -30.16 14.05 5.30
CA PRO A 733 -29.55 15.36 5.29
C PRO A 733 -28.34 15.39 4.35
N PRO A 734 -28.01 16.55 3.74
CA PRO A 734 -26.83 16.67 2.92
C PRO A 734 -25.59 16.34 3.76
N ARG A 735 -24.78 15.39 3.27
CA ARG A 735 -23.55 14.97 3.94
C ARG A 735 -22.61 16.16 4.11
N GLY A 736 -22.33 16.56 5.34
CA GLY A 736 -21.20 17.43 5.63
C GLY A 736 -19.89 16.76 5.24
N ILE A 737 -18.86 17.55 4.95
CA ILE A 737 -17.51 17.03 4.61
C ILE A 737 -16.88 16.18 5.73
N PHE A 738 -17.52 16.14 6.91
CA PHE A 738 -17.09 15.43 8.11
C PHE A 738 -18.15 14.46 8.70
N ASP A 739 -19.28 14.23 8.01
CA ASP A 739 -20.33 13.36 8.54
C ASP A 739 -20.15 11.89 8.13
N ASP A 740 -20.35 11.01 9.12
CA ASP A 740 -20.15 9.56 9.03
C ASP A 740 -21.35 8.78 8.43
N ILE A 741 -22.45 9.46 8.08
CA ILE A 741 -23.74 8.85 7.69
C ILE A 741 -24.16 9.22 6.27
#